data_AF-A0A7L4QEN0-F1
#
_entry.id   AF-A0A7L4QEN0-F1
#
_cell.length_a   1.000
_cell.length_b   1.000
_cell.length_c   1.000
_cell.angle_alpha   90.00
_cell.angle_beta   90.00
_cell.angle_gamma   90.00
#
_symmetry.space_group_name_H-M   'P 1'
#
loop_
_entity.id
_entity.type
_entity.pdbx_description
1 polymer ?
#
loop_
_entity_poly.entity_id
_entity_poly.type
_entity_poly.pdbx_seq_one_letter_code
_entity_poly.pdbx_strand_id
1 'polypeptide(L)'
;MLFQKVSVLSDLGLPEGRVISQHKGGRESLQEIFNRVRRYRFSGYVRLNLALTGKRSEGIVVFELGQPILSVYVFKWDEVGRAGRVYMGRKAVEFLWEDSVYPECNITLHADVSQEKVIEVFPDSEIAMTDLILPPFLPNPPPKMSEYVEDQEVTPFLKAWSVKGYDLSSLDRLLRRDREEARLALPYFETNLIRLEELNDRILLLDTMGYEREVESLRRKMVDPERIEEIEAELSRFKKRISEKDSVKNAENEIHMDRDRKLVDEKMDAVYDLILQYHKMRSAGERTISCPECGSYLSQDGSCPICFAGSQDEQGIGRRLNPRLKFESFVVGSNTRFTEAAARAVAMNPGESYNPLFIYSRSGLGKTHLLQAIGNRIMELDASLKVVYTSTEVLESELIEAIANRRLESFREEYRMVDILLLDDLQFIAGKEETQEEIFHLFNDLVERGHQIVLACDRLPKDIPSLSERLITRFESGLIADLQPPDLETRIAILERMVKEKELEVPSEVLIFIAEVCRSNVREMEGGLNRILAFSSLMNSPIGLETAREVLTYERPVPVEIERPSLTDGVSYLIEERKANASHALAASKLSEGYKAMAITRSHPRYLRERCLDGEPRILWLTDHESKQENTIPPSLERIMLLIDEFMEEDGRKIILLDDVQYLMSNTSFEGVVRFIRSVVDKVHEDVTIFIVSVDPESLDPQDRSVLEREMEVIREADVRA
;
A
#
# COMPACT_ATOMS: atom_id res chain seq x y z
N MET A 1 -35.44 -19.17 25.11
CA MET A 1 -34.27 -18.51 25.76
C MET A 1 -33.26 -18.22 24.69
N LEU A 2 -32.79 -16.97 24.66
CA LEU A 2 -32.13 -16.30 23.56
C LEU A 2 -30.81 -16.97 23.14
N PHE A 3 -30.69 -17.29 21.85
CA PHE A 3 -29.39 -17.30 21.16
C PHE A 3 -29.52 -16.32 19.97
N GLN A 4 -29.41 -15.02 20.25
CA GLN A 4 -28.99 -14.06 19.24
C GLN A 4 -27.54 -14.43 18.88
N LYS A 5 -27.36 -15.13 17.75
CA LYS A 5 -26.04 -15.41 17.18
C LYS A 5 -25.48 -14.09 16.69
N VAL A 6 -24.53 -13.55 17.45
CA VAL A 6 -23.81 -12.32 17.16
C VAL A 6 -23.06 -12.47 15.84
N SER A 7 -23.35 -11.55 14.93
CA SER A 7 -22.77 -11.35 13.63
C SER A 7 -21.41 -10.66 13.80
N VAL A 8 -20.33 -11.23 13.26
CA VAL A 8 -18.98 -10.68 13.47
C VAL A 8 -18.81 -9.35 12.74
N LEU A 9 -19.43 -9.28 11.58
CA LEU A 9 -19.52 -8.08 10.76
C LEU A 9 -20.37 -7.00 11.43
N SER A 10 -21.37 -7.36 12.25
CA SER A 10 -22.13 -6.40 13.06
C SER A 10 -21.32 -5.86 14.24
N ASP A 11 -20.46 -6.69 14.85
CA ASP A 11 -19.54 -6.24 15.91
C ASP A 11 -18.48 -5.26 15.38
N LEU A 12 -18.18 -5.33 14.07
CA LEU A 12 -17.31 -4.39 13.36
C LEU A 12 -18.04 -3.12 12.90
N GLY A 13 -19.31 -2.92 13.28
CA GLY A 13 -20.04 -1.68 13.03
C GLY A 13 -20.78 -1.61 11.69
N LEU A 14 -21.04 -2.74 11.02
CA LEU A 14 -21.81 -2.71 9.77
C LEU A 14 -23.25 -2.23 9.97
N PRO A 15 -23.73 -1.24 9.19
CA PRO A 15 -25.12 -0.79 9.25
C PRO A 15 -26.10 -1.94 8.96
N GLU A 16 -27.10 -2.10 9.83
CA GLU A 16 -28.15 -3.10 9.66
C GLU A 16 -29.10 -2.70 8.53
N GLY A 17 -29.09 -3.47 7.43
CA GLY A 17 -30.00 -3.30 6.31
C GLY A 17 -31.23 -4.20 6.40
N ARG A 18 -32.32 -3.77 5.78
CA ARG A 18 -33.55 -4.57 5.68
C ARG A 18 -33.34 -5.74 4.73
N VAL A 19 -33.55 -6.97 5.21
CA VAL A 19 -33.49 -8.19 4.38
C VAL A 19 -34.62 -8.17 3.35
N ILE A 20 -34.28 -8.28 2.07
CA ILE A 20 -35.24 -8.30 0.96
C ILE A 20 -35.44 -9.71 0.42
N SER A 21 -34.37 -10.50 0.35
CA SER A 21 -34.42 -11.88 -0.11
C SER A 21 -33.37 -12.74 0.58
N GLN A 22 -33.65 -14.04 0.63
CA GLN A 22 -32.76 -15.05 1.17
C GLN A 22 -32.72 -16.24 0.22
N HIS A 23 -31.51 -16.74 -0.03
CA HIS A 23 -31.22 -17.84 -0.92
C HIS A 23 -30.27 -18.82 -0.24
N LYS A 24 -30.29 -20.08 -0.66
CA LYS A 24 -29.28 -21.07 -0.27
C LYS A 24 -28.14 -21.08 -1.28
N GLY A 25 -26.96 -21.51 -0.83
CA GLY A 25 -25.81 -21.74 -1.68
C GLY A 25 -26.03 -22.87 -2.70
N GLY A 26 -25.25 -22.80 -3.77
CA GLY A 26 -25.29 -23.66 -4.94
C GLY A 26 -24.36 -23.09 -6.01
N ARG A 27 -23.93 -23.93 -6.97
CA ARG A 27 -22.87 -23.61 -7.94
C ARG A 27 -23.08 -22.31 -8.72
N GLU A 28 -24.33 -21.97 -9.03
CA GLU A 28 -24.68 -20.77 -9.79
C GLU A 28 -25.43 -19.74 -8.94
N SER A 29 -25.69 -20.03 -7.66
CA SER A 29 -26.60 -19.23 -6.82
C SER A 29 -26.09 -17.81 -6.60
N LEU A 30 -24.79 -17.63 -6.37
CA LEU A 30 -24.22 -16.29 -6.21
C LEU A 30 -24.17 -15.51 -7.53
N GLN A 31 -23.85 -16.20 -8.63
CA GLN A 31 -23.83 -15.62 -9.97
C GLN A 31 -25.23 -15.16 -10.41
N GLU A 32 -26.28 -15.95 -10.14
CA GLU A 32 -27.66 -15.57 -10.39
C GLU A 32 -28.09 -14.34 -9.58
N ILE A 33 -27.72 -14.29 -8.30
CA ILE A 33 -28.02 -13.15 -7.43
C ILE A 33 -27.33 -11.89 -7.94
N PHE A 34 -26.08 -11.99 -8.38
CA PHE A 34 -25.30 -10.85 -8.86
C PHE A 34 -25.83 -10.35 -10.21
N ASN A 35 -26.25 -11.25 -11.08
CA ASN A 35 -26.95 -10.90 -12.32
C ASN A 35 -28.27 -10.18 -12.05
N ARG A 36 -29.03 -10.59 -11.01
CA ARG A 36 -30.26 -9.89 -10.60
C ARG A 36 -29.96 -8.51 -10.02
N VAL A 37 -28.99 -8.41 -9.10
CA VAL A 37 -28.53 -7.15 -8.49
C VAL A 37 -28.11 -6.14 -9.56
N ARG A 38 -27.34 -6.59 -10.57
CA ARG A 38 -26.96 -5.79 -11.75
C ARG A 38 -28.18 -5.36 -12.57
N ARG A 39 -29.04 -6.31 -12.94
CA ARG A 39 -30.23 -6.04 -13.77
C ARG A 39 -31.19 -5.02 -13.13
N TYR A 40 -31.33 -5.05 -11.81
CA TYR A 40 -32.24 -4.16 -11.07
C TYR A 40 -31.57 -2.91 -10.51
N ARG A 41 -30.31 -2.63 -10.86
CA ARG A 41 -29.51 -1.50 -10.35
C ARG A 41 -29.59 -1.37 -8.82
N PHE A 42 -29.45 -2.52 -8.15
CA PHE A 42 -29.64 -2.62 -6.71
C PHE A 42 -28.56 -1.89 -5.92
N SER A 43 -28.97 -1.21 -4.84
CA SER A 43 -28.09 -0.53 -3.88
C SER A 43 -28.28 -1.13 -2.48
N GLY A 44 -27.19 -1.64 -1.89
CA GLY A 44 -27.20 -2.34 -0.60
C GLY A 44 -26.02 -3.30 -0.49
N TYR A 45 -26.15 -4.39 0.28
CA TYR A 45 -25.13 -5.46 0.28
C TYR A 45 -25.73 -6.85 0.19
N VAL A 46 -24.99 -7.76 -0.44
CA VAL A 46 -25.19 -9.21 -0.37
C VAL A 46 -24.32 -9.73 0.76
N ARG A 47 -24.89 -10.52 1.67
CA ARG A 47 -24.20 -11.15 2.78
C ARG A 47 -24.25 -12.65 2.67
N LEU A 48 -23.12 -13.31 2.92
CA LEU A 48 -22.97 -14.76 2.91
C LEU A 48 -22.57 -15.22 4.30
N ASN A 49 -23.23 -16.26 4.78
CA ASN A 49 -22.93 -16.91 6.05
C ASN A 49 -22.86 -18.41 5.84
N LEU A 50 -21.69 -19.01 6.09
CA LEU A 50 -21.48 -20.44 6.01
C LEU A 50 -21.04 -20.97 7.38
N ALA A 51 -21.68 -22.05 7.82
CA ALA A 51 -21.35 -22.75 9.06
C ALA A 51 -21.23 -24.24 8.78
N LEU A 52 -20.00 -24.75 8.77
CA LEU A 52 -19.67 -26.17 8.57
C LEU A 52 -18.86 -26.64 9.77
N THR A 53 -19.19 -27.80 10.34
CA THR A 53 -18.48 -28.50 11.44
C THR A 53 -17.21 -27.80 11.97
N GLY A 54 -17.40 -26.83 12.87
CA GLY A 54 -16.35 -26.12 13.59
C GLY A 54 -15.71 -24.91 12.90
N LYS A 55 -16.19 -24.52 11.72
CA LYS A 55 -15.76 -23.37 10.94
C LYS A 55 -16.95 -22.47 10.65
N ARG A 56 -16.77 -21.17 10.87
CA ARG A 56 -17.77 -20.16 10.49
C ARG A 56 -17.11 -19.11 9.64
N SER A 57 -17.72 -18.82 8.51
CA SER A 57 -17.32 -17.72 7.64
C SER A 57 -18.50 -16.82 7.38
N GLU A 58 -18.16 -15.55 7.24
CA GLU A 58 -19.11 -14.49 7.01
C GLU A 58 -18.47 -13.46 6.07
N GLY A 59 -19.16 -13.08 5.01
CA GLY A 59 -18.67 -12.01 4.15
C GLY A 59 -19.78 -11.22 3.48
N ILE A 60 -19.41 -10.07 2.94
CA ILE A 60 -20.30 -9.13 2.27
C ILE A 60 -19.71 -8.65 0.95
N VAL A 61 -20.60 -8.36 0.00
CA VAL A 61 -20.31 -7.57 -1.19
C VAL A 61 -21.31 -6.42 -1.23
N VAL A 62 -20.80 -5.20 -1.22
CA VAL A 62 -21.61 -3.98 -1.29
C VAL A 62 -21.80 -3.60 -2.75
N PHE A 63 -23.01 -3.18 -3.09
CA PHE A 63 -23.40 -2.76 -4.42
C PHE A 63 -24.01 -1.37 -4.39
N GLU A 64 -23.69 -0.56 -5.39
CA GLU A 64 -24.30 0.72 -5.69
C GLU A 64 -24.78 0.76 -7.14
N LEU A 65 -26.07 1.02 -7.36
CA LEU A 65 -26.70 1.03 -8.69
C LEU A 65 -26.44 -0.25 -9.50
N GLY A 66 -26.32 -1.39 -8.81
CA GLY A 66 -26.03 -2.71 -9.37
C GLY A 66 -24.53 -2.98 -9.61
N GLN A 67 -23.66 -1.99 -9.37
CA GLN A 67 -22.21 -2.14 -9.47
C GLN A 67 -21.62 -2.53 -8.12
N PRO A 68 -20.74 -3.53 -8.06
CA PRO A 68 -20.02 -3.82 -6.84
C PRO A 68 -19.04 -2.69 -6.52
N ILE A 69 -18.90 -2.35 -5.25
CA ILE A 69 -17.96 -1.29 -4.83
C ILE A 69 -16.95 -1.82 -3.82
N LEU A 70 -17.34 -2.80 -3.00
CA LEU A 70 -16.56 -3.22 -1.84
C LEU A 70 -16.84 -4.68 -1.47
N SER A 71 -15.83 -5.41 -0.99
CA SER A 71 -16.01 -6.76 -0.44
C SER A 71 -15.15 -7.03 0.80
N VAL A 72 -15.75 -7.71 1.78
CA VAL A 72 -15.09 -8.10 3.03
C VAL A 72 -15.48 -9.53 3.37
N TYR A 73 -14.52 -10.33 3.84
CA TYR A 73 -14.72 -11.71 4.23
C TYR A 73 -13.99 -12.01 5.54
N VAL A 74 -14.67 -12.67 6.46
CA VAL A 74 -14.16 -13.02 7.79
C VAL A 74 -14.29 -14.51 8.02
N PHE A 75 -13.19 -15.15 8.40
CA PHE A 75 -13.13 -16.58 8.70
C PHE A 75 -12.78 -16.84 10.18
N LYS A 76 -13.57 -17.69 10.86
CA LYS A 76 -13.37 -18.08 12.26
C LYS A 76 -13.25 -19.61 12.44
N TRP A 77 -12.39 -19.99 13.38
CA TRP A 77 -12.19 -21.37 13.84
C TRP A 77 -12.87 -21.55 15.21
N ASP A 78 -13.97 -22.29 15.24
CA ASP A 78 -14.72 -22.84 16.39
C ASP A 78 -14.99 -21.99 17.66
N GLU A 79 -15.87 -22.49 18.53
CA GLU A 79 -16.63 -21.78 19.59
C GLU A 79 -15.83 -21.04 20.70
N VAL A 80 -14.50 -20.96 20.63
CA VAL A 80 -13.63 -20.39 21.68
C VAL A 80 -13.14 -18.96 21.37
N GLY A 81 -13.64 -18.33 20.30
CA GLY A 81 -13.44 -16.88 20.09
C GLY A 81 -12.00 -16.45 19.79
N ARG A 82 -11.18 -17.31 19.17
CA ARG A 82 -9.88 -16.88 18.61
C ARG A 82 -10.09 -15.91 17.43
N ALA A 83 -9.17 -14.96 17.29
CA ALA A 83 -9.23 -13.89 16.29
C ALA A 83 -9.43 -14.46 14.88
N GLY A 84 -10.53 -14.07 14.24
CA GLY A 84 -10.81 -14.43 12.85
C GLY A 84 -9.85 -13.72 11.90
N ARG A 85 -9.57 -14.33 10.74
CA ARG A 85 -8.83 -13.65 9.68
C ARG A 85 -9.82 -12.84 8.83
N VAL A 86 -9.49 -11.58 8.58
CA VAL A 86 -10.25 -10.69 7.71
C VAL A 86 -9.52 -10.57 6.37
N TYR A 87 -10.27 -10.73 5.29
CA TYR A 87 -9.83 -10.56 3.92
C TYR A 87 -10.67 -9.46 3.28
N MET A 88 -10.05 -8.67 2.41
CA MET A 88 -10.66 -7.50 1.76
C MET A 88 -10.40 -7.55 0.26
N GLY A 89 -11.24 -6.85 -0.52
CA GLY A 89 -11.04 -6.71 -1.96
C GLY A 89 -11.21 -8.03 -2.73
N ARG A 90 -10.45 -8.20 -3.82
CA ARG A 90 -10.50 -9.39 -4.69
C ARG A 90 -10.41 -10.73 -3.95
N LYS A 91 -9.53 -10.85 -2.96
CA LYS A 91 -9.38 -12.10 -2.18
C LYS A 91 -10.65 -12.43 -1.39
N ALA A 92 -11.37 -11.42 -0.88
CA ALA A 92 -12.64 -11.65 -0.20
C ALA A 92 -13.70 -12.20 -1.17
N VAL A 93 -13.71 -11.73 -2.41
CA VAL A 93 -14.61 -12.23 -3.45
C VAL A 93 -14.34 -13.70 -3.79
N GLU A 94 -13.08 -14.09 -3.92
CA GLU A 94 -12.67 -15.47 -4.21
C GLU A 94 -13.21 -16.43 -3.14
N PHE A 95 -13.02 -16.11 -1.86
CA PHE A 95 -13.55 -16.92 -0.75
C PHE A 95 -15.08 -16.92 -0.67
N LEU A 96 -15.73 -15.80 -0.98
CA LEU A 96 -17.19 -15.72 -1.07
C LEU A 96 -17.75 -16.62 -2.18
N TRP A 97 -17.04 -16.72 -3.31
CA TRP A 97 -17.39 -17.61 -4.40
C TRP A 97 -17.29 -19.07 -3.98
N GLU A 98 -16.17 -19.46 -3.37
CA GLU A 98 -15.94 -20.82 -2.85
C GLU A 98 -17.03 -21.22 -1.83
N ASP A 99 -17.33 -20.33 -0.88
CA ASP A 99 -18.33 -20.58 0.16
C ASP A 99 -19.75 -20.69 -0.41
N SER A 100 -20.05 -19.93 -1.47
CA SER A 100 -21.39 -19.91 -2.07
C SER A 100 -21.81 -21.22 -2.72
N VAL A 101 -20.85 -22.10 -3.06
CA VAL A 101 -21.13 -23.40 -3.68
C VAL A 101 -21.76 -24.38 -2.67
N TYR A 102 -21.52 -24.20 -1.37
CA TYR A 102 -22.02 -25.09 -0.33
C TYR A 102 -23.52 -24.88 -0.06
N PRO A 103 -24.35 -25.94 -0.07
CA PRO A 103 -25.79 -25.85 0.24
C PRO A 103 -26.12 -25.28 1.63
N GLU A 104 -25.18 -25.38 2.57
CA GLU A 104 -25.27 -24.87 3.93
C GLU A 104 -25.01 -23.34 4.02
N CYS A 105 -24.51 -22.73 2.95
CA CYS A 105 -24.32 -21.29 2.86
C CYS A 105 -25.69 -20.58 2.75
N ASN A 106 -25.91 -19.58 3.59
CA ASN A 106 -27.06 -18.68 3.48
C ASN A 106 -26.63 -17.37 2.84
N ILE A 107 -27.27 -16.99 1.75
CA ILE A 107 -27.03 -15.75 1.02
C ILE A 107 -28.24 -14.83 1.25
N THR A 108 -28.02 -13.66 1.85
CA THR A 108 -29.07 -12.68 2.16
C THR A 108 -28.80 -11.34 1.48
N LEU A 109 -29.83 -10.73 0.91
CA LEU A 109 -29.76 -9.42 0.27
C LEU A 109 -30.34 -8.35 1.20
N HIS A 110 -29.59 -7.28 1.46
CA HIS A 110 -29.96 -6.21 2.38
C HIS A 110 -30.00 -4.84 1.67
N ALA A 111 -31.16 -4.16 1.69
CA ALA A 111 -31.32 -2.78 1.21
C ALA A 111 -31.42 -1.78 2.36
N ASP A 112 -31.55 -0.51 1.99
CA ASP A 112 -31.63 0.65 2.89
C ASP A 112 -30.38 0.77 3.77
N VAL A 113 -29.24 0.40 3.19
CA VAL A 113 -27.93 0.46 3.84
C VAL A 113 -27.20 1.69 3.34
N SER A 114 -26.72 2.53 4.25
CA SER A 114 -25.80 3.61 3.91
C SER A 114 -24.44 3.02 3.50
N GLN A 115 -24.16 3.05 2.20
CA GLN A 115 -22.91 2.57 1.61
C GLN A 115 -21.72 3.38 2.11
N GLU A 116 -21.88 4.70 2.26
CA GLU A 116 -20.90 5.61 2.83
C GLU A 116 -20.41 5.13 4.20
N LYS A 117 -21.32 4.71 5.08
CA LYS A 117 -20.97 4.14 6.40
C LYS A 117 -20.25 2.80 6.30
N VAL A 118 -20.54 1.98 5.30
CA VAL A 118 -19.82 0.71 5.09
C VAL A 118 -18.39 0.97 4.61
N ILE A 119 -18.21 1.95 3.74
CA ILE A 119 -16.90 2.39 3.21
C ILE A 119 -16.07 3.03 4.33
N GLU A 120 -16.67 3.85 5.20
CA GLU A 120 -16.00 4.42 6.37
C GLU A 120 -15.44 3.35 7.32
N VAL A 121 -16.15 2.23 7.48
CA VAL A 121 -15.71 1.12 8.34
C VAL A 121 -14.61 0.28 7.67
N PHE A 122 -14.62 0.16 6.34
CA PHE A 122 -13.65 -0.66 5.60
C PHE A 122 -13.06 0.06 4.36
N PRO A 123 -12.22 1.09 4.54
CA PRO A 123 -11.70 1.90 3.42
C PRO A 123 -10.76 1.14 2.47
N ASP A 124 -10.02 0.14 2.94
CA ASP A 124 -9.07 -0.65 2.14
C ASP A 124 -9.71 -1.84 1.40
N SER A 125 -11.03 -1.85 1.22
CA SER A 125 -11.79 -3.02 0.72
C SER A 125 -12.51 -2.83 -0.61
N GLU A 126 -12.16 -1.76 -1.34
CA GLU A 126 -12.63 -1.49 -2.69
C GLU A 126 -12.33 -2.65 -3.66
N ILE A 127 -13.29 -2.92 -4.55
CA ILE A 127 -13.13 -3.91 -5.62
C ILE A 127 -13.37 -3.28 -6.98
N ALA A 128 -12.55 -3.66 -7.95
CA ALA A 128 -12.79 -3.33 -9.35
C ALA A 128 -13.89 -4.25 -9.92
N MET A 129 -14.63 -3.77 -10.92
CA MET A 129 -15.70 -4.54 -11.59
C MET A 129 -15.22 -5.91 -12.14
N THR A 130 -13.93 -6.01 -12.48
CA THR A 130 -13.23 -7.21 -12.96
C THR A 130 -12.96 -8.26 -11.87
N ASP A 131 -12.98 -7.89 -10.59
CA ASP A 131 -12.72 -8.81 -9.48
C ASP A 131 -13.86 -9.82 -9.25
N LEU A 132 -15.03 -9.58 -9.87
CA LEU A 132 -16.18 -10.49 -9.89
C LEU A 132 -16.23 -11.43 -11.09
N ILE A 133 -15.22 -11.38 -11.96
CA ILE A 133 -15.11 -12.28 -13.10
C ILE A 133 -14.36 -13.52 -12.64
N LEU A 134 -15.05 -14.68 -12.68
CA LEU A 134 -14.47 -15.99 -12.40
C LEU A 134 -13.14 -16.17 -13.16
N PRO A 135 -12.08 -16.71 -12.53
CA PRO A 135 -11.02 -17.33 -13.30
C PRO A 135 -11.62 -18.45 -14.19
N PRO A 136 -11.17 -18.60 -15.45
CA PRO A 136 -11.77 -19.53 -16.42
C PRO A 136 -11.65 -21.02 -16.04
N PHE A 137 -10.96 -21.34 -14.95
CA PHE A 137 -10.78 -22.69 -14.43
C PHE A 137 -11.12 -22.73 -12.94
N LEU A 138 -12.40 -22.91 -12.64
CA LEU A 138 -12.71 -23.89 -11.60
C LEU A 138 -12.66 -25.25 -12.31
N PRO A 139 -11.80 -26.19 -11.89
CA PRO A 139 -11.84 -27.53 -12.47
C PRO A 139 -13.26 -28.04 -12.30
N ASN A 140 -13.91 -28.38 -13.42
CA ASN A 140 -15.18 -29.10 -13.36
C ASN A 140 -14.92 -30.32 -12.46
N PRO A 141 -15.63 -30.48 -11.33
CA PRO A 141 -15.59 -31.75 -10.65
C PRO A 141 -16.00 -32.80 -11.69
N PRO A 142 -15.28 -33.93 -11.77
CA PRO A 142 -15.51 -34.92 -12.81
C PRO A 142 -17.02 -35.22 -12.88
N PRO A 143 -17.61 -35.29 -14.09
CA PRO A 143 -19.03 -35.57 -14.22
C PRO A 143 -19.34 -36.86 -13.47
N LYS A 144 -20.37 -36.84 -12.62
CA LYS A 144 -20.78 -38.04 -11.89
C LYS A 144 -21.20 -39.09 -12.90
N MET A 145 -20.55 -40.24 -12.86
CA MET A 145 -20.75 -41.35 -13.81
C MET A 145 -22.14 -42.02 -13.75
N SER A 146 -23.09 -41.47 -12.98
CA SER A 146 -24.48 -41.94 -12.95
C SER A 146 -25.25 -41.69 -14.25
N GLU A 147 -24.72 -40.85 -15.15
CA GLU A 147 -25.38 -40.50 -16.43
C GLU A 147 -24.96 -41.35 -17.64
N TYR A 148 -23.94 -42.23 -17.52
CA TYR A 148 -23.39 -42.98 -18.67
C TYR A 148 -23.41 -44.51 -18.51
N VAL A 149 -24.13 -45.04 -17.52
CA VAL A 149 -24.11 -46.48 -17.18
C VAL A 149 -24.83 -47.38 -18.19
N GLU A 150 -25.49 -46.83 -19.20
CA GLU A 150 -26.34 -47.63 -20.07
C GLU A 150 -25.67 -48.22 -21.33
N ASP A 151 -24.55 -47.73 -21.88
CA ASP A 151 -24.08 -48.39 -23.13
C ASP A 151 -22.62 -48.27 -23.62
N GLN A 152 -21.63 -47.80 -22.86
CA GLN A 152 -20.23 -47.77 -23.38
C GLN A 152 -19.13 -48.23 -22.41
N GLU A 153 -18.12 -48.85 -23.01
CA GLU A 153 -17.03 -49.63 -22.44
C GLU A 153 -16.32 -48.96 -21.24
N VAL A 154 -16.01 -49.73 -20.19
CA VAL A 154 -15.25 -49.31 -18.98
C VAL A 154 -13.78 -48.95 -19.31
N THR A 155 -13.30 -49.35 -20.49
CA THR A 155 -11.91 -49.26 -20.98
C THR A 155 -11.27 -47.85 -20.97
N PRO A 156 -11.97 -46.74 -21.30
CA PRO A 156 -11.40 -45.40 -21.30
C PRO A 156 -11.05 -44.88 -19.90
N PHE A 157 -11.87 -45.19 -18.89
CA PHE A 157 -11.66 -44.76 -17.50
C PHE A 157 -10.46 -45.46 -16.87
N LEU A 158 -10.31 -46.77 -17.12
CA LEU A 158 -9.15 -47.55 -16.67
C LEU A 158 -7.85 -47.03 -17.26
N LYS A 159 -7.85 -46.65 -18.56
CA LYS A 159 -6.70 -46.01 -19.19
C LYS A 159 -6.39 -44.65 -18.55
N ALA A 160 -7.40 -43.84 -18.25
CA ALA A 160 -7.21 -42.53 -17.63
C ALA A 160 -6.60 -42.64 -16.21
N TRP A 161 -7.09 -43.57 -15.38
CA TRP A 161 -6.56 -43.79 -14.04
C TRP A 161 -5.17 -44.43 -14.04
N SER A 162 -4.89 -45.31 -15.01
CA SER A 162 -3.55 -45.89 -15.20
C SER A 162 -2.52 -44.84 -15.62
N VAL A 163 -2.88 -43.87 -16.47
CA VAL A 163 -2.01 -42.74 -16.86
C VAL A 163 -1.71 -41.82 -15.67
N LYS A 164 -2.66 -41.65 -14.75
CA LYS A 164 -2.44 -40.93 -13.49
C LYS A 164 -1.59 -41.70 -12.47
N GLY A 165 -1.23 -42.95 -12.77
CA GLY A 165 -0.28 -43.75 -12.00
C GLY A 165 -0.89 -44.53 -10.82
N TYR A 166 -2.22 -44.64 -10.73
CA TYR A 166 -2.89 -45.41 -9.67
C TYR A 166 -2.78 -46.93 -9.89
N ASP A 167 -2.68 -47.69 -8.80
CA ASP A 167 -2.69 -49.16 -8.85
C ASP A 167 -4.13 -49.66 -9.07
N LEU A 168 -4.37 -50.27 -10.24
CA LEU A 168 -5.66 -50.83 -10.64
C LEU A 168 -5.68 -52.37 -10.56
N SER A 169 -4.65 -53.01 -10.00
CA SER A 169 -4.44 -54.45 -10.07
C SER A 169 -5.57 -55.28 -9.43
N SER A 170 -6.24 -54.76 -8.40
CA SER A 170 -7.42 -55.40 -7.79
C SER A 170 -8.66 -55.30 -8.69
N LEU A 171 -8.88 -54.15 -9.32
CA LEU A 171 -9.98 -53.91 -10.25
C LEU A 171 -9.81 -54.70 -11.57
N ASP A 172 -8.58 -54.77 -12.09
CA ASP A 172 -8.22 -55.58 -13.27
C ASP A 172 -8.43 -57.09 -13.02
N ARG A 173 -8.18 -57.57 -11.80
CA ARG A 173 -8.45 -58.96 -11.41
C ARG A 173 -9.95 -59.25 -11.34
N LEU A 174 -10.75 -58.31 -10.83
CA LEU A 174 -12.21 -58.43 -10.77
C LEU A 174 -12.82 -58.41 -12.18
N LEU A 175 -12.40 -57.50 -13.05
CA LEU A 175 -12.85 -57.40 -14.45
C LEU A 175 -12.59 -58.67 -15.27
N ARG A 176 -11.52 -59.41 -14.95
CA ARG A 176 -11.20 -60.70 -15.59
C ARG A 176 -12.00 -61.89 -15.04
N ARG A 177 -12.56 -61.76 -13.83
CA ARG A 177 -13.25 -62.85 -13.12
C ARG A 177 -14.76 -62.77 -13.30
N ASP A 178 -15.36 -61.62 -13.03
CA ASP A 178 -16.80 -61.38 -13.14
C ASP A 178 -17.07 -59.90 -13.48
N ARG A 179 -17.69 -59.67 -14.66
CA ARG A 179 -17.95 -58.31 -15.16
C ARG A 179 -19.06 -57.61 -14.39
N GLU A 180 -20.03 -58.32 -13.85
CA GLU A 180 -21.13 -57.73 -13.07
C GLU A 180 -20.63 -57.33 -11.68
N GLU A 181 -19.81 -58.17 -11.06
CA GLU A 181 -19.18 -57.86 -9.76
C GLU A 181 -18.23 -56.65 -9.88
N ALA A 182 -17.46 -56.56 -10.96
CA ALA A 182 -16.62 -55.40 -11.25
C ALA A 182 -17.43 -54.12 -11.51
N ARG A 183 -18.59 -54.24 -12.19
CA ARG A 183 -19.51 -53.11 -12.43
C ARG A 183 -20.09 -52.55 -11.13
N LEU A 184 -20.37 -53.42 -10.15
CA LEU A 184 -20.84 -53.02 -8.82
C LEU A 184 -19.73 -52.41 -7.94
N ALA A 185 -18.47 -52.83 -8.13
CA ALA A 185 -17.32 -52.33 -7.37
C ALA A 185 -16.72 -51.01 -7.89
N LEU A 186 -16.93 -50.69 -9.17
CA LEU A 186 -16.42 -49.47 -9.84
C LEU A 186 -16.76 -48.15 -9.12
N PRO A 187 -18.02 -47.89 -8.69
CA PRO A 187 -18.36 -46.64 -7.99
C PRO A 187 -17.62 -46.48 -6.66
N TYR A 188 -17.35 -47.58 -5.96
CA TYR A 188 -16.58 -47.56 -4.71
C TYR A 188 -15.12 -47.20 -4.97
N PHE A 189 -14.52 -47.76 -6.03
CA PHE A 189 -13.15 -47.48 -6.44
C PHE A 189 -12.96 -46.03 -6.88
N GLU A 190 -13.92 -45.49 -7.64
CA GLU A 190 -13.96 -44.08 -8.05
C GLU A 190 -14.06 -43.13 -6.85
N THR A 191 -14.92 -43.47 -5.88
CA THR A 191 -15.07 -42.67 -4.66
C THR A 191 -13.76 -42.61 -3.87
N ASN A 192 -13.02 -43.71 -3.81
CA ASN A 192 -11.72 -43.76 -3.14
C ASN A 192 -10.65 -42.98 -3.91
N LEU A 193 -10.69 -42.96 -5.25
CA LEU A 193 -9.77 -42.14 -6.05
C LEU A 193 -9.98 -40.64 -5.80
N ILE A 194 -11.24 -40.17 -5.76
CA ILE A 194 -11.54 -38.77 -5.46
C ILE A 194 -11.04 -38.39 -4.06
N ARG A 195 -11.29 -39.24 -3.08
CA ARG A 195 -10.81 -39.02 -1.71
C ARG A 195 -9.27 -39.03 -1.62
N LEU A 196 -8.57 -39.84 -2.42
CA LEU A 196 -7.10 -39.82 -2.50
C LEU A 196 -6.57 -38.50 -3.09
N GLU A 197 -7.23 -37.98 -4.14
CA GLU A 197 -6.89 -36.67 -4.72
C GLU A 197 -7.10 -35.55 -3.69
N GLU A 198 -8.23 -35.54 -2.97
CA GLU A 198 -8.50 -34.59 -1.89
C GLU A 198 -7.48 -34.67 -0.74
N LEU A 199 -6.99 -35.88 -0.42
CA LEU A 199 -5.94 -36.06 0.59
C LEU A 199 -4.60 -35.50 0.12
N ASN A 200 -4.32 -35.56 -1.18
CA ASN A 200 -3.07 -35.05 -1.74
C ASN A 200 -3.03 -33.52 -1.67
N ASP A 201 -4.16 -32.89 -2.00
CA ASP A 201 -4.34 -31.44 -1.86
C ASP A 201 -4.25 -30.98 -0.40
N ARG A 202 -4.80 -31.78 0.53
CA ARG A 202 -4.68 -31.52 1.97
C ARG A 202 -3.24 -31.60 2.49
N ILE A 203 -2.37 -32.42 1.89
CA ILE A 203 -0.96 -32.50 2.26
C ILE A 203 -0.19 -31.27 1.76
N LEU A 204 -0.54 -30.74 0.59
CA LEU A 204 0.07 -29.52 0.03
C LEU A 204 -0.19 -28.27 0.87
N LEU A 205 -1.27 -28.27 1.66
CA LEU A 205 -1.68 -27.15 2.53
C LEU A 205 -1.10 -27.22 3.96
N LEU A 206 -0.34 -28.27 4.30
CA LEU A 206 0.27 -28.43 5.63
C LEU A 206 1.68 -27.83 5.67
N ASP A 207 2.05 -27.22 6.80
CA ASP A 207 3.44 -26.85 7.07
C ASP A 207 4.26 -28.12 7.33
N THR A 208 5.06 -28.51 6.36
CA THR A 208 5.78 -29.79 6.33
C THR A 208 7.26 -29.64 6.67
N MET A 209 7.71 -28.45 7.08
CA MET A 209 9.11 -28.18 7.42
C MET A 209 9.59 -29.08 8.58
N GLY A 210 10.58 -29.93 8.29
CA GLY A 210 11.16 -30.90 9.22
C GLY A 210 10.48 -32.28 9.25
N TYR A 211 9.53 -32.54 8.36
CA TYR A 211 8.82 -33.82 8.23
C TYR A 211 8.86 -34.40 6.81
N GLU A 212 9.84 -34.01 6.00
CA GLU A 212 9.92 -34.30 4.57
C GLU A 212 9.91 -35.82 4.29
N ARG A 213 10.57 -36.61 5.14
CA ARG A 213 10.62 -38.09 5.00
C ARG A 213 9.28 -38.77 5.25
N GLU A 214 8.43 -38.22 6.11
CA GLU A 214 7.11 -38.79 6.40
C GLU A 214 6.10 -38.42 5.32
N VAL A 215 6.19 -37.19 4.79
CA VAL A 215 5.40 -36.74 3.64
C VAL A 215 5.71 -37.56 2.39
N GLU A 216 6.99 -37.82 2.13
CA GLU A 216 7.45 -38.73 1.06
C GLU A 216 6.88 -40.15 1.25
N SER A 217 6.87 -40.67 2.48
CA SER A 217 6.28 -41.98 2.78
C SER A 217 4.77 -42.04 2.57
N LEU A 218 4.04 -40.96 2.90
CA LEU A 218 2.61 -40.86 2.65
C LEU A 218 2.33 -40.82 1.15
N ARG A 219 3.05 -39.98 0.39
CA ARG A 219 2.91 -39.87 -1.06
C ARG A 219 3.14 -41.19 -1.79
N ARG A 220 4.09 -42.02 -1.33
CA ARG A 220 4.31 -43.37 -1.90
C ARG A 220 3.14 -44.33 -1.68
N LYS A 221 2.37 -44.15 -0.61
CA LYS A 221 1.19 -44.97 -0.31
C LYS A 221 -0.06 -44.48 -1.07
N MET A 222 -0.09 -43.22 -1.49
CA MET A 222 -1.21 -42.57 -2.21
C MET A 222 -1.37 -42.99 -3.67
N VAL A 223 -0.88 -44.18 -3.99
CA VAL A 223 -0.98 -44.83 -5.30
C VAL A 223 -2.09 -45.89 -5.30
N ASP A 224 -2.46 -46.41 -4.13
CA ASP A 224 -3.42 -47.52 -3.96
C ASP A 224 -4.75 -47.03 -3.36
N PRO A 225 -5.85 -46.99 -4.15
CA PRO A 225 -7.18 -46.58 -3.71
C PRO A 225 -7.82 -47.48 -2.65
N GLU A 226 -7.38 -48.73 -2.50
CA GLU A 226 -7.95 -49.65 -1.50
C GLU A 226 -7.41 -49.37 -0.10
N ARG A 227 -6.26 -48.69 0.01
CA ARG A 227 -5.59 -48.38 1.29
C ARG A 227 -5.94 -47.01 1.86
N ILE A 228 -6.97 -46.36 1.31
CA ILE A 228 -7.31 -45.00 1.66
C ILE A 228 -7.59 -44.80 3.16
N GLU A 229 -8.26 -45.76 3.81
CA GLU A 229 -8.55 -45.68 5.25
C GLU A 229 -7.26 -45.70 6.10
N GLU A 230 -6.26 -46.48 5.70
CA GLU A 230 -4.95 -46.50 6.36
C GLU A 230 -4.22 -45.17 6.18
N ILE A 231 -4.27 -44.60 4.96
CA ILE A 231 -3.62 -43.33 4.62
C ILE A 231 -4.27 -42.17 5.37
N GLU A 232 -5.60 -42.13 5.46
CA GLU A 232 -6.34 -41.14 6.24
C GLU A 232 -6.00 -41.20 7.73
N ALA A 233 -5.87 -42.41 8.28
CA ALA A 233 -5.48 -42.62 9.67
C ALA A 233 -4.04 -42.15 9.94
N GLU A 234 -3.10 -42.44 9.04
CA GLU A 234 -1.71 -41.96 9.15
C GLU A 234 -1.63 -40.44 9.03
N LEU A 235 -2.34 -39.82 8.08
CA LEU A 235 -2.38 -38.36 7.93
C LEU A 235 -3.00 -37.68 9.17
N SER A 236 -4.02 -38.30 9.78
CA SER A 236 -4.63 -37.78 11.00
C SER A 236 -3.66 -37.80 12.19
N ARG A 237 -2.85 -38.86 12.33
CA ARG A 237 -1.77 -38.93 13.33
C ARG A 237 -0.67 -37.91 13.07
N PHE A 238 -0.34 -37.68 11.79
CA PHE A 238 0.63 -36.68 11.36
C PHE A 238 0.19 -35.26 11.69
N LYS A 239 -1.07 -34.91 11.36
CA LYS A 239 -1.68 -33.61 11.72
C LYS A 239 -1.68 -33.38 13.23
N LYS A 240 -1.96 -34.41 14.02
CA LYS A 240 -1.93 -34.32 15.49
C LYS A 240 -0.53 -33.94 16.00
N ARG A 241 0.52 -34.55 15.46
CA ARG A 241 1.91 -34.24 15.82
C ARG A 241 2.35 -32.83 15.41
N ILE A 242 1.93 -32.35 14.23
CA ILE A 242 2.18 -30.96 13.81
C ILE A 242 1.48 -30.00 14.79
N SER A 243 0.21 -30.26 15.12
CA SER A 243 -0.55 -29.44 16.07
C SER A 243 0.03 -29.46 17.50
N GLU A 244 0.64 -30.57 17.92
CA GLU A 244 1.33 -30.70 19.20
C GLU A 244 2.65 -29.89 19.23
N LYS A 245 3.39 -29.85 18.12
CA LYS A 245 4.60 -29.03 17.97
C LYS A 245 4.27 -27.53 17.92
N ASP A 246 3.21 -27.15 17.22
CA ASP A 246 2.74 -25.77 17.14
C ASP A 246 2.11 -25.29 18.45
N SER A 247 1.44 -26.16 19.20
CA SER A 247 0.89 -25.79 20.51
C SER A 247 1.97 -25.61 21.58
N VAL A 248 3.08 -26.37 21.54
CA VAL A 248 4.24 -26.12 22.41
C VAL A 248 4.93 -24.80 22.04
N LYS A 249 5.16 -24.54 20.74
CA LYS A 249 5.75 -23.27 20.27
C LYS A 249 4.87 -22.06 20.60
N ASN A 250 3.55 -22.20 20.45
CA ASN A 250 2.60 -21.13 20.74
C ASN A 250 2.41 -20.91 22.24
N ALA A 251 2.45 -21.97 23.06
CA ALA A 251 2.42 -21.84 24.52
C ALA A 251 3.71 -21.20 25.05
N GLU A 252 4.88 -21.55 24.50
CA GLU A 252 6.14 -20.88 24.82
C GLU A 252 6.10 -19.40 24.42
N ASN A 253 5.57 -19.06 23.24
CA ASN A 253 5.41 -17.68 22.79
C ASN A 253 4.37 -16.89 23.60
N GLU A 254 3.24 -17.48 24.00
CA GLU A 254 2.23 -16.83 24.84
C GLU A 254 2.73 -16.61 26.27
N ILE A 255 3.48 -17.55 26.84
CA ILE A 255 4.10 -17.39 28.17
C ILE A 255 5.21 -16.33 28.10
N HIS A 256 5.98 -16.27 27.00
CA HIS A 256 6.99 -15.24 26.80
C HIS A 256 6.34 -13.85 26.63
N MET A 257 5.29 -13.74 25.82
CA MET A 257 4.58 -12.47 25.57
C MET A 257 3.79 -11.96 26.79
N ASP A 258 3.18 -12.84 27.59
CA ASP A 258 2.45 -12.43 28.80
C ASP A 258 3.40 -12.11 29.96
N ARG A 259 4.55 -12.79 30.07
CA ARG A 259 5.63 -12.39 30.99
C ARG A 259 6.25 -11.07 30.56
N ASP A 260 6.55 -10.90 29.27
CA ASP A 260 7.16 -9.67 28.75
C ASP A 260 6.20 -8.49 28.84
N ARG A 261 4.90 -8.66 28.57
CA ARG A 261 3.90 -7.59 28.80
C ARG A 261 3.78 -7.21 30.27
N LYS A 262 3.68 -8.18 31.18
CA LYS A 262 3.59 -7.89 32.63
C LYS A 262 4.89 -7.30 33.18
N LEU A 263 6.05 -7.75 32.71
CA LEU A 263 7.35 -7.16 33.06
C LEU A 263 7.55 -5.77 32.46
N VAL A 264 7.01 -5.48 31.27
CA VAL A 264 7.07 -4.17 30.62
C VAL A 264 6.12 -3.19 31.30
N ASP A 265 4.89 -3.60 31.63
CA ASP A 265 3.92 -2.75 32.33
C ASP A 265 4.38 -2.47 33.78
N GLU A 266 4.84 -3.49 34.53
CA GLU A 266 5.36 -3.30 35.90
C GLU A 266 6.67 -2.48 35.93
N LYS A 267 7.52 -2.58 34.89
CA LYS A 267 8.71 -1.72 34.75
C LYS A 267 8.37 -0.32 34.26
N MET A 268 7.36 -0.15 33.39
CA MET A 268 6.90 1.16 32.90
C MET A 268 6.31 1.99 34.04
N ASP A 269 5.50 1.39 34.91
CA ASP A 269 4.95 2.05 36.09
C ASP A 269 6.07 2.40 37.11
N ALA A 270 7.02 1.50 37.34
CA ALA A 270 8.17 1.76 38.20
C ALA A 270 9.09 2.87 37.67
N VAL A 271 9.27 2.96 36.34
CA VAL A 271 10.04 4.03 35.68
C VAL A 271 9.26 5.36 35.76
N TYR A 272 7.93 5.34 35.59
CA TYR A 272 7.09 6.53 35.74
C TYR A 272 7.11 7.08 37.18
N ASP A 273 7.04 6.21 38.19
CA ASP A 273 7.13 6.59 39.60
C ASP A 273 8.52 7.13 39.98
N LEU A 274 9.59 6.58 39.38
CA LEU A 274 10.96 7.08 39.55
C LEU A 274 11.13 8.49 38.94
N ILE A 275 10.55 8.73 37.76
CA ILE A 275 10.55 10.03 37.07
C ILE A 275 9.73 11.07 37.86
N LEU A 276 8.57 10.67 38.41
CA LEU A 276 7.73 11.53 39.24
C LEU A 276 8.35 11.84 40.62
N GLN A 277 9.08 10.90 41.22
CA GLN A 277 9.85 11.14 42.45
C GLN A 277 10.98 12.15 42.23
N TYR A 278 11.64 12.11 41.07
CA TYR A 278 12.70 13.07 40.73
C TYR A 278 12.17 14.49 40.52
N HIS A 279 10.94 14.63 40.00
CA HIS A 279 10.31 15.94 39.77
C HIS A 279 9.84 16.63 41.06
N LYS A 280 9.50 15.87 42.12
CA LYS A 280 9.12 16.40 43.44
C LYS A 280 10.30 16.91 44.27
N MET A 281 11.54 16.56 43.92
CA MET A 281 12.74 17.02 44.65
C MET A 281 13.32 18.35 44.15
N ARG A 282 12.85 18.91 43.02
CA ARG A 282 13.47 20.11 42.41
C ARG A 282 12.61 21.36 42.32
N SER A 283 11.39 21.37 42.83
CA SER A 283 10.57 22.58 42.93
C SER A 283 10.85 23.34 44.24
N ALA A 284 12.05 23.92 44.36
CA ALA A 284 12.32 24.99 45.32
C ALA A 284 13.45 25.91 44.78
N GLY A 285 13.06 27.10 44.32
CA GLY A 285 13.98 28.24 44.17
C GLY A 285 13.91 28.95 42.83
N GLU A 286 12.95 29.86 42.67
CA GLU A 286 13.08 30.96 41.70
C GLU A 286 14.12 31.97 42.22
N ARG A 287 15.13 32.27 41.41
CA ARG A 287 15.97 33.47 41.55
C ARG A 287 16.13 34.12 40.20
N THR A 288 15.84 35.41 40.14
CA THR A 288 16.14 36.29 39.00
C THR A 288 17.64 36.48 38.86
N ILE A 289 18.18 36.27 37.66
CA ILE A 289 19.62 36.32 37.34
C ILE A 289 19.91 37.60 36.54
N SER A 290 20.92 38.36 36.97
CA SER A 290 21.45 39.54 36.28
C SER A 290 22.76 39.21 35.54
N CYS A 291 23.04 39.88 34.42
CA CYS A 291 24.20 39.64 33.55
C CYS A 291 25.54 39.91 34.28
N PRO A 292 26.50 38.97 34.30
CA PRO A 292 27.78 39.13 35.01
C PRO A 292 28.78 40.09 34.34
N GLU A 293 28.58 40.46 33.07
CA GLU A 293 29.50 41.33 32.32
C GLU A 293 29.17 42.82 32.43
N CYS A 294 27.88 43.19 32.47
CA CYS A 294 27.47 44.60 32.49
C CYS A 294 26.42 44.95 33.57
N GLY A 295 25.97 43.97 34.35
CA GLY A 295 25.05 44.19 35.48
C GLY A 295 23.60 44.48 35.10
N SER A 296 23.21 44.36 33.82
CA SER A 296 21.84 44.55 33.36
C SER A 296 20.97 43.29 33.53
N TYR A 297 19.65 43.43 33.34
CA TYR A 297 18.69 42.33 33.40
C TYR A 297 18.75 41.49 32.11
N LEU A 298 18.78 40.16 32.25
CA LEU A 298 18.69 39.23 31.13
C LEU A 298 17.23 39.15 30.66
N SER A 299 17.02 39.14 29.34
CA SER A 299 15.70 38.82 28.78
C SER A 299 15.38 37.33 28.99
N GLN A 300 14.13 36.92 28.78
CA GLN A 300 13.64 35.57 29.09
C GLN A 300 14.37 34.44 28.32
N ASP A 301 15.09 34.81 27.26
CA ASP A 301 15.96 34.00 26.41
C ASP A 301 17.43 33.97 26.88
N GLY A 302 17.76 34.59 28.02
CA GLY A 302 19.11 34.58 28.59
C GLY A 302 20.12 35.45 27.84
N SER A 303 19.68 36.24 26.85
CA SER A 303 20.54 37.13 26.08
C SER A 303 20.65 38.50 26.76
N CYS A 304 21.84 39.11 26.71
CA CYS A 304 22.04 40.49 27.16
C CYS A 304 21.91 41.42 25.95
N PRO A 305 20.91 42.33 25.91
CA PRO A 305 20.66 43.19 24.75
C PRO A 305 21.79 44.21 24.49
N ILE A 306 22.72 44.37 25.44
CA ILE A 306 23.86 45.29 25.34
C ILE A 306 25.08 44.57 24.76
N CYS A 307 25.35 43.33 25.17
CA CYS A 307 26.53 42.58 24.72
C CYS A 307 26.35 41.93 23.34
N PHE A 308 25.09 41.69 22.91
CA PHE A 308 24.78 40.95 21.68
C PHE A 308 24.91 41.77 20.38
N ALA A 309 25.04 43.10 20.44
CA ALA A 309 25.09 43.95 19.25
C ALA A 309 26.48 44.00 18.55
N GLY A 310 27.47 43.25 19.03
CA GLY A 310 28.88 43.50 18.74
C GLY A 310 29.74 42.37 18.18
N SER A 311 29.20 41.24 17.71
CA SER A 311 30.03 40.17 17.12
C SER A 311 29.44 39.62 15.82
N GLN A 312 29.98 40.08 14.69
CA GLN A 312 29.93 39.37 13.41
C GLN A 312 31.10 38.37 13.34
N ASP A 313 30.86 37.29 12.58
CA ASP A 313 31.73 36.16 12.22
C ASP A 313 31.87 35.00 13.22
N GLU A 314 31.21 33.88 12.87
CA GLU A 314 31.82 32.53 12.89
C GLU A 314 31.08 31.59 11.91
N GLN A 315 31.78 31.16 10.87
CA GLN A 315 31.38 30.12 9.91
C GLN A 315 31.58 28.73 10.55
N GLY A 316 30.71 28.36 11.49
CA GLY A 316 30.61 26.98 12.00
C GLY A 316 29.24 26.39 11.68
N ILE A 317 29.16 25.08 11.45
CA ILE A 317 27.91 24.30 11.31
C ILE A 317 27.14 24.31 12.64
N GLY A 318 26.61 25.46 13.03
CA GLY A 318 25.47 25.58 13.91
C GLY A 318 24.24 25.64 13.01
N ARG A 319 23.84 24.51 12.42
CA ARG A 319 22.59 24.44 11.66
C ARG A 319 21.44 24.72 12.63
N ARG A 320 20.94 25.95 12.55
CA ARG A 320 20.10 26.56 13.58
C ARG A 320 18.85 25.72 13.80
N LEU A 321 18.73 25.18 15.02
CA LEU A 321 17.47 24.66 15.52
C LEU A 321 16.46 25.80 15.57
N ASN A 322 15.22 25.52 15.17
CA ASN A 322 14.15 26.48 15.27
C ASN A 322 13.70 26.57 16.74
N PRO A 323 13.87 27.71 17.43
CA PRO A 323 13.54 27.83 18.85
C PRO A 323 12.04 27.71 19.15
N ARG A 324 11.17 27.71 18.12
CA ARG A 324 9.72 27.49 18.27
C ARG A 324 9.35 26.01 18.40
N LEU A 325 10.20 25.11 17.90
CA LEU A 325 9.95 23.67 17.89
C LEU A 325 10.50 23.05 19.16
N LYS A 326 9.76 23.19 20.27
CA LYS A 326 10.13 22.65 21.59
C LYS A 326 9.13 21.58 22.03
N PHE A 327 9.47 20.81 23.05
CA PHE A 327 8.54 19.82 23.59
C PHE A 327 7.29 20.49 24.18
N GLU A 328 7.40 21.71 24.70
CA GLU A 328 6.30 22.47 25.31
C GLU A 328 5.29 22.99 24.28
N SER A 329 5.66 23.07 23.00
CA SER A 329 4.75 23.40 21.89
C SER A 329 4.19 22.15 21.20
N PHE A 330 4.68 20.95 21.53
CA PHE A 330 4.14 19.70 21.00
C PHE A 330 2.94 19.22 21.84
N VAL A 331 1.79 19.03 21.21
CA VAL A 331 0.58 18.54 21.89
C VAL A 331 0.61 17.02 21.95
N VAL A 332 0.58 16.48 23.17
CA VAL A 332 0.65 15.04 23.42
C VAL A 332 -0.75 14.44 23.50
N GLY A 333 -1.06 13.51 22.60
CA GLY A 333 -2.26 12.67 22.62
C GLY A 333 -1.95 11.24 23.07
N SER A 334 -2.96 10.38 23.19
CA SER A 334 -2.76 8.94 23.45
C SER A 334 -1.85 8.29 22.41
N ASN A 335 -1.99 8.71 21.15
CA ASN A 335 -1.34 8.13 19.97
C ASN A 335 0.12 8.57 19.78
N THR A 336 0.55 9.64 20.46
CA THR A 336 1.91 10.21 20.35
C THR A 336 2.70 10.14 21.65
N ARG A 337 2.05 9.73 22.77
CA ARG A 337 2.64 9.70 24.12
C ARG A 337 3.92 8.88 24.21
N PHE A 338 3.95 7.69 23.61
CA PHE A 338 5.12 6.82 23.64
C PHE A 338 6.33 7.47 22.96
N THR A 339 6.12 7.98 21.75
CA THR A 339 7.18 8.58 20.93
C THR A 339 7.68 9.89 21.52
N GLU A 340 6.79 10.69 22.10
CA GLU A 340 7.19 11.90 22.82
C GLU A 340 7.99 11.57 24.09
N ALA A 341 7.59 10.57 24.86
CA ALA A 341 8.33 10.13 26.04
C ALA A 341 9.72 9.58 25.69
N ALA A 342 9.82 8.80 24.61
CA ALA A 342 11.09 8.32 24.08
C ALA A 342 12.01 9.48 23.65
N ALA A 343 11.46 10.46 22.93
CA ALA A 343 12.17 11.67 22.52
C ALA A 343 12.66 12.47 23.74
N ARG A 344 11.83 12.65 24.78
CA ARG A 344 12.25 13.31 26.02
C ARG A 344 13.34 12.55 26.75
N ALA A 345 13.27 11.22 26.82
CA ALA A 345 14.28 10.39 27.46
C ALA A 345 15.66 10.56 26.79
N VAL A 346 15.68 10.52 25.45
CA VAL A 346 16.87 10.80 24.64
C VAL A 346 17.39 12.21 24.86
N ALA A 347 16.51 13.21 24.94
CA ALA A 347 16.91 14.59 25.19
C ALA A 347 17.48 14.83 26.61
N MET A 348 17.06 14.04 27.59
CA MET A 348 17.55 14.15 28.97
C MET A 348 18.89 13.43 29.18
N ASN A 349 19.08 12.26 28.56
CA ASN A 349 20.31 11.47 28.66
C ASN A 349 20.75 11.03 27.25
N PRO A 350 21.32 11.94 26.45
CA PRO A 350 21.78 11.63 25.09
C PRO A 350 22.91 10.60 25.12
N GLY A 351 22.87 9.64 24.20
CA GLY A 351 23.87 8.57 24.06
C GLY A 351 23.64 7.36 24.97
N GLU A 352 22.89 7.52 26.07
CA GLU A 352 22.71 6.47 27.09
C GLU A 352 21.36 5.76 27.04
N SER A 353 20.26 6.46 26.72
CA SER A 353 18.91 5.88 26.80
C SER A 353 18.61 4.96 25.61
N TYR A 354 18.52 5.54 24.42
CA TYR A 354 18.17 4.86 23.18
C TYR A 354 19.01 5.42 22.04
N ASN A 355 19.91 4.60 21.48
CA ASN A 355 20.80 5.03 20.41
C ASN A 355 20.92 3.95 19.32
N PRO A 356 20.42 4.19 18.09
CA PRO A 356 19.71 5.39 17.66
C PRO A 356 18.27 5.45 18.19
N LEU A 357 17.66 6.63 18.14
CA LEU A 357 16.20 6.76 18.17
C LEU A 357 15.69 6.96 16.74
N PHE A 358 14.83 6.06 16.27
CA PHE A 358 14.22 6.10 14.95
C PHE A 358 12.75 6.50 15.06
N ILE A 359 12.40 7.71 14.64
CA ILE A 359 11.04 8.24 14.62
C ILE A 359 10.46 8.04 13.23
N TYR A 360 9.38 7.28 13.11
CA TYR A 360 8.71 7.07 11.83
C TYR A 360 7.24 7.46 11.88
N SER A 361 6.73 7.98 10.76
CA SER A 361 5.30 8.24 10.54
C SER A 361 5.02 8.74 9.14
N ARG A 362 3.75 8.80 8.74
CA ARG A 362 3.36 9.48 7.49
C ARG A 362 3.72 10.98 7.53
N SER A 363 3.69 11.64 6.37
CA SER A 363 4.01 13.06 6.26
C SER A 363 3.06 13.94 7.09
N GLY A 364 3.60 14.99 7.73
CA GLY A 364 2.81 15.98 8.45
C GLY A 364 2.32 15.59 9.85
N LEU A 365 2.95 14.63 10.52
CA LEU A 365 2.59 14.18 11.88
C LEU A 365 3.55 14.66 13.00
N GLY A 366 4.48 15.56 12.68
CA GLY A 366 5.34 16.20 13.69
C GLY A 366 6.73 15.59 13.92
N LYS A 367 7.23 14.76 12.98
CA LYS A 367 8.60 14.20 13.03
C LYS A 367 9.67 15.27 13.22
N THR A 368 9.70 16.26 12.32
CA THR A 368 10.62 17.40 12.37
C THR A 368 10.47 18.21 13.66
N HIS A 369 9.24 18.36 14.18
CA HIS A 369 9.00 19.04 15.44
C HIS A 369 9.68 18.31 16.59
N LEU A 370 9.42 17.00 16.76
CA LEU A 370 10.05 16.22 17.82
C LEU A 370 11.57 16.15 17.67
N LEU A 371 12.07 15.99 16.44
CA LEU A 371 13.50 15.96 16.16
C LEU A 371 14.19 17.26 16.60
N GLN A 372 13.63 18.42 16.25
CA GLN A 372 14.16 19.70 16.69
C GLN A 372 13.92 19.99 18.18
N ALA A 373 12.83 19.49 18.76
CA ALA A 373 12.56 19.60 20.19
C ALA A 373 13.62 18.86 21.02
N ILE A 374 14.08 17.69 20.56
CA ILE A 374 15.21 16.97 21.17
C ILE A 374 16.45 17.87 21.17
N GLY A 375 16.83 18.41 20.01
CA GLY A 375 18.00 19.29 19.90
C GLY A 375 17.90 20.52 20.79
N ASN A 376 16.76 21.21 20.76
CA ASN A 376 16.54 22.43 21.55
C ASN A 376 16.64 22.12 23.04
N ARG A 377 16.04 21.01 23.47
CA ARG A 377 16.07 20.60 24.87
C ARG A 377 17.48 20.24 25.33
N ILE A 378 18.28 19.59 24.49
CA ILE A 378 19.65 19.26 24.83
C ILE A 378 20.48 20.54 24.93
N MET A 379 20.36 21.48 23.98
CA MET A 379 21.06 22.77 24.06
C MET A 379 20.65 23.60 25.29
N GLU A 380 19.41 23.47 25.77
CA GLU A 380 18.96 24.10 27.02
C GLU A 380 19.60 23.47 28.27
N LEU A 381 19.86 22.16 28.24
CA LEU A 381 20.44 21.43 29.37
C LEU A 381 21.97 21.54 29.40
N ASP A 382 22.60 21.45 28.24
CA ASP A 382 24.05 21.56 28.07
C ASP A 382 24.39 22.23 26.73
N ALA A 383 24.71 23.52 26.79
CA ALA A 383 25.09 24.32 25.62
C ALA A 383 26.50 24.01 25.09
N SER A 384 27.29 23.16 25.79
CA SER A 384 28.63 22.78 25.33
C SER A 384 28.62 21.64 24.30
N LEU A 385 27.53 20.89 24.21
CA LEU A 385 27.37 19.79 23.26
C LEU A 385 27.15 20.32 21.83
N LYS A 386 27.87 19.76 20.86
CA LYS A 386 27.72 20.08 19.44
C LYS A 386 26.52 19.33 18.86
N VAL A 387 25.38 20.00 18.80
CA VAL A 387 24.14 19.50 18.19
C VAL A 387 24.08 19.89 16.72
N VAL A 388 23.91 18.91 15.83
CA VAL A 388 23.72 19.14 14.38
C VAL A 388 22.37 18.58 13.94
N TYR A 389 21.52 19.45 13.42
CA TYR A 389 20.31 19.10 12.70
C TYR A 389 20.51 19.23 11.20
N THR A 390 20.13 18.21 10.43
CA THR A 390 20.17 18.25 8.95
C THR A 390 19.15 17.31 8.35
N SER A 391 18.67 17.62 7.13
CA SER A 391 18.00 16.62 6.30
C SER A 391 19.04 15.80 5.53
N THR A 392 18.65 14.61 5.06
CA THR A 392 19.53 13.79 4.22
C THR A 392 19.84 14.40 2.86
N GLU A 393 18.92 15.17 2.27
CA GLU A 393 19.17 15.86 0.99
C GLU A 393 20.28 16.92 1.13
N VAL A 394 20.28 17.64 2.25
CA VAL A 394 21.31 18.65 2.53
C VAL A 394 22.64 17.97 2.84
N LEU A 395 22.63 16.88 3.62
CA LEU A 395 23.82 16.07 3.90
C LEU A 395 24.46 15.53 2.62
N GLU A 396 23.64 15.01 1.70
CA GLU A 396 24.08 14.55 0.39
C GLU A 396 24.66 15.68 -0.46
N SER A 397 24.00 16.84 -0.50
CA SER A 397 24.49 18.00 -1.24
C SER A 397 25.87 18.43 -0.77
N GLU A 398 26.09 18.44 0.56
CA GLU A 398 27.42 18.71 1.14
C GLU A 398 28.44 17.62 0.84
N LEU A 399 28.04 16.36 0.84
CA LEU A 399 28.91 15.25 0.47
C LEU A 399 29.38 15.39 -0.98
N ILE A 400 28.46 15.67 -1.91
CA ILE A 400 28.77 15.92 -3.33
C ILE A 400 29.72 17.11 -3.47
N GLU A 401 29.45 18.21 -2.76
CA GLU A 401 30.32 19.39 -2.78
C GLU A 401 31.71 19.10 -2.21
N ALA A 402 31.79 18.34 -1.12
CA ALA A 402 33.05 17.94 -0.49
C ALA A 402 33.87 17.03 -1.41
N ILE A 403 33.22 16.11 -2.12
CA ILE A 403 33.86 15.25 -3.13
C ILE A 403 34.38 16.10 -4.28
N ALA A 404 33.54 16.97 -4.86
CA ALA A 404 33.91 17.84 -5.98
C ALA A 404 35.11 18.75 -5.64
N ASN A 405 35.17 19.25 -4.41
CA ASN A 405 36.22 20.14 -3.94
C ASN A 405 37.42 19.41 -3.30
N ARG A 406 37.46 18.07 -3.28
CA ARG A 406 38.48 17.25 -2.61
C ARG A 406 38.64 17.56 -1.11
N ARG A 407 37.54 17.89 -0.43
CA ARG A 407 37.45 18.17 1.02
C ARG A 407 36.69 17.09 1.79
N LEU A 408 36.64 15.86 1.28
CA LEU A 408 35.91 14.75 1.92
C LEU A 408 36.42 14.45 3.34
N GLU A 409 37.73 14.55 3.58
CA GLU A 409 38.28 14.33 4.92
C GLU A 409 37.81 15.40 5.91
N SER A 410 37.78 16.67 5.48
CA SER A 410 37.27 17.77 6.30
C SER A 410 35.78 17.60 6.62
N PHE A 411 34.98 17.14 5.65
CA PHE A 411 33.58 16.77 5.88
C PHE A 411 33.46 15.68 6.95
N ARG A 412 34.26 14.61 6.86
CA ARG A 412 34.27 13.54 7.88
C ARG A 412 34.67 14.03 9.26
N GLU A 413 35.73 14.81 9.35
CA GLU A 413 36.19 15.41 10.61
C GLU A 413 35.11 16.29 11.24
N GLU A 414 34.40 17.07 10.44
CA GLU A 414 33.36 17.97 10.88
C GLU A 414 32.18 17.24 11.54
N TYR A 415 31.71 16.16 10.91
CA TYR A 415 30.64 15.31 11.44
C TYR A 415 31.11 14.37 12.57
N ARG A 416 32.38 13.99 12.61
CA ARG A 416 32.97 13.23 13.74
C ARG A 416 33.06 14.01 15.03
N MET A 417 33.08 15.34 14.96
CA MET A 417 33.12 16.24 16.11
C MET A 417 31.71 16.52 16.68
N VAL A 418 30.66 15.90 16.13
CA VAL A 418 29.28 16.09 16.54
C VAL A 418 28.96 15.16 17.71
N ASP A 419 28.43 15.72 18.79
CA ASP A 419 27.97 14.93 19.94
C ASP A 419 26.57 14.36 19.72
N ILE A 420 25.74 15.09 18.97
CA ILE A 420 24.33 14.75 18.70
C ILE A 420 23.99 15.02 17.24
N LEU A 421 23.69 13.96 16.49
CA LEU A 421 23.26 14.02 15.10
C LEU A 421 21.75 13.79 15.00
N LEU A 422 21.05 14.79 14.48
CA LEU A 422 19.61 14.78 14.22
C LEU A 422 19.39 14.78 12.70
N LEU A 423 18.98 13.64 12.15
CA LEU A 423 18.84 13.44 10.70
C LEU A 423 17.37 13.35 10.32
N ASP A 424 16.89 14.29 9.52
CA ASP A 424 15.51 14.35 9.03
C ASP A 424 15.37 13.79 7.60
N ASP A 425 14.15 13.38 7.27
CA ASP A 425 13.74 12.89 5.96
C ASP A 425 14.60 11.76 5.35
N LEU A 426 14.97 10.79 6.19
CA LEU A 426 15.87 9.68 5.84
C LEU A 426 15.49 8.92 4.56
N GLN A 427 14.22 8.93 4.17
CA GLN A 427 13.74 8.27 2.95
C GLN A 427 14.45 8.72 1.67
N PHE A 428 15.05 9.92 1.63
CA PHE A 428 15.71 10.44 0.43
C PHE A 428 17.07 9.80 0.11
N ILE A 429 17.59 8.91 0.96
CA ILE A 429 18.81 8.14 0.67
C ILE A 429 18.56 6.90 -0.19
N ALA A 430 17.29 6.59 -0.49
CA ALA A 430 16.89 5.45 -1.30
C ALA A 430 17.61 5.47 -2.67
N GLY A 431 18.30 4.37 -3.00
CA GLY A 431 19.05 4.22 -4.26
C GLY A 431 20.34 5.04 -4.39
N LYS A 432 20.75 5.78 -3.35
CA LYS A 432 21.97 6.60 -3.34
C LYS A 432 23.12 5.88 -2.64
N GLU A 433 23.76 4.95 -3.34
CA GLU A 433 24.75 4.03 -2.77
C GLU A 433 25.92 4.75 -2.08
N GLU A 434 26.51 5.77 -2.72
CA GLU A 434 27.64 6.53 -2.16
C GLU A 434 27.25 7.27 -0.86
N THR A 435 26.08 7.90 -0.84
CA THR A 435 25.54 8.59 0.35
C THR A 435 25.22 7.60 1.47
N GLN A 436 24.66 6.43 1.13
CA GLN A 436 24.40 5.38 2.11
C GLN A 436 25.69 4.84 2.74
N GLU A 437 26.75 4.66 1.95
CA GLU A 437 28.05 4.21 2.45
C GLU A 437 28.65 5.22 3.44
N GLU A 438 28.62 6.51 3.10
CA GLU A 438 29.15 7.55 3.99
C GLU A 438 28.33 7.68 5.28
N ILE A 439 26.99 7.63 5.19
CA ILE A 439 26.11 7.60 6.37
C ILE A 439 26.39 6.38 7.25
N PHE A 440 26.65 5.21 6.66
CA PHE A 440 26.99 4.01 7.41
C PHE A 440 28.28 4.19 8.23
N HIS A 441 29.32 4.78 7.63
CA HIS A 441 30.57 5.07 8.33
C HIS A 441 30.37 6.10 9.45
N LEU A 442 29.69 7.20 9.15
CA LEU A 442 29.37 8.24 10.13
C LEU A 442 28.58 7.68 11.32
N PHE A 443 27.56 6.86 11.04
CA PHE A 443 26.74 6.23 12.07
C PHE A 443 27.57 5.37 13.02
N ASN A 444 28.47 4.55 12.47
CA ASN A 444 29.32 3.68 13.28
C ASN A 444 30.28 4.49 14.16
N ASP A 445 30.94 5.49 13.57
CA ASP A 445 31.89 6.34 14.28
C ASP A 445 31.22 7.07 15.46
N LEU A 446 29.98 7.55 15.28
CA LEU A 446 29.22 8.24 16.33
C LEU A 446 28.75 7.27 17.42
N VAL A 447 28.21 6.10 17.06
CA VAL A 447 27.75 5.10 18.04
C VAL A 447 28.91 4.58 18.88
N GLU A 448 30.07 4.29 18.27
CA GLU A 448 31.27 3.82 18.98
C GLU A 448 31.79 4.83 20.01
N ARG A 449 31.55 6.13 19.78
CA ARG A 449 31.91 7.22 20.70
C ARG A 449 30.83 7.51 21.75
N GLY A 450 29.68 6.85 21.69
CA GLY A 450 28.54 7.12 22.56
C GLY A 450 27.79 8.41 22.19
N HIS A 451 28.01 8.97 21.01
CA HIS A 451 27.30 10.15 20.52
C HIS A 451 25.87 9.79 20.09
N GLN A 452 24.91 10.67 20.36
CA GLN A 452 23.50 10.39 20.11
C GLN A 452 23.15 10.52 18.63
N ILE A 453 22.41 9.56 18.11
CA ILE A 453 21.81 9.64 16.77
C ILE A 453 20.28 9.59 16.90
N VAL A 454 19.60 10.53 16.26
CA VAL A 454 18.15 10.51 16.10
C VAL A 454 17.81 10.63 14.62
N LEU A 455 16.98 9.73 14.13
CA LEU A 455 16.61 9.59 12.73
C LEU A 455 15.10 9.80 12.59
N ALA A 456 14.67 10.56 11.59
CA ALA A 456 13.28 10.72 11.22
C ALA A 456 13.01 10.24 9.79
N CYS A 457 11.94 9.46 9.59
CA CYS A 457 11.59 8.89 8.28
C CYS A 457 10.08 8.82 8.05
N ASP A 458 9.66 8.85 6.78
CA ASP A 458 8.25 8.68 6.39
C ASP A 458 7.75 7.21 6.44
N ARG A 459 8.68 6.26 6.60
CA ARG A 459 8.43 4.81 6.57
C ARG A 459 9.42 4.07 7.46
N LEU A 460 9.17 2.78 7.69
CA LEU A 460 10.07 1.92 8.45
C LEU A 460 11.37 1.64 7.68
N PRO A 461 12.49 1.31 8.35
CA PRO A 461 13.76 1.00 7.67
C PRO A 461 13.62 -0.06 6.56
N LYS A 462 12.85 -1.12 6.80
CA LYS A 462 12.60 -2.20 5.83
C LYS A 462 11.78 -1.78 4.61
N ASP A 463 11.03 -0.68 4.71
CA ASP A 463 10.16 -0.18 3.64
C ASP A 463 10.86 0.88 2.77
N ILE A 464 12.10 1.25 3.09
CA ILE A 464 12.92 2.18 2.29
C ILE A 464 13.45 1.44 1.05
N PRO A 465 13.03 1.82 -0.17
CA PRO A 465 13.48 1.15 -1.38
C PRO A 465 14.99 1.25 -1.54
N SER A 466 15.62 0.14 -1.92
CA SER A 466 17.06 0.10 -2.23
C SER A 466 17.95 0.64 -1.07
N LEU A 467 17.52 0.43 0.18
CA LEU A 467 18.35 0.69 1.36
C LEU A 467 19.20 -0.54 1.68
N SER A 468 20.49 -0.34 1.97
CA SER A 468 21.38 -1.45 2.31
C SER A 468 20.95 -2.19 3.58
N GLU A 469 21.02 -3.53 3.57
CA GLU A 469 20.67 -4.38 4.72
C GLU A 469 21.45 -4.02 6.00
N ARG A 470 22.68 -3.52 5.83
CA ARG A 470 23.53 -3.08 6.93
C ARG A 470 22.96 -1.85 7.61
N LEU A 471 22.52 -0.84 6.85
CA LEU A 471 21.85 0.34 7.42
C LEU A 471 20.53 -0.02 8.08
N ILE A 472 19.73 -0.90 7.47
CA ILE A 472 18.48 -1.41 8.09
C ILE A 472 18.78 -1.98 9.47
N THR A 473 19.76 -2.88 9.58
CA THR A 473 20.14 -3.50 10.86
C THR A 473 20.59 -2.47 11.89
N ARG A 474 21.29 -1.40 11.48
CA ARG A 474 21.72 -0.32 12.37
C ARG A 474 20.58 0.57 12.83
N PHE A 475 19.67 0.92 11.93
CA PHE A 475 18.50 1.72 12.28
C PHE A 475 17.55 0.95 13.21
N GLU A 476 17.46 -0.37 13.05
CA GLU A 476 16.67 -1.26 13.92
C GLU A 476 17.38 -1.66 15.23
N SER A 477 18.68 -1.38 15.40
CA SER A 477 19.40 -1.74 16.63
C SER A 477 19.06 -0.86 17.84
N GLY A 478 18.36 0.24 17.61
CA GLY A 478 17.94 1.20 18.63
C GLY A 478 16.45 1.11 18.96
N LEU A 479 15.85 2.23 19.34
CA LEU A 479 14.41 2.32 19.59
C LEU A 479 13.68 2.84 18.36
N ILE A 480 12.66 2.11 17.90
CA ILE A 480 11.76 2.55 16.85
C ILE A 480 10.48 3.09 17.50
N ALA A 481 10.14 4.34 17.19
CA ALA A 481 9.02 5.06 17.77
C ALA A 481 8.06 5.55 16.67
N ASP A 482 6.80 5.17 16.80
CA ASP A 482 5.75 5.45 15.82
C ASP A 482 4.98 6.73 16.18
N LEU A 483 4.89 7.69 15.26
CA LEU A 483 3.95 8.82 15.37
C LEU A 483 2.67 8.54 14.58
N GLN A 484 1.61 8.21 15.29
CA GLN A 484 0.30 7.94 14.70
C GLN A 484 -0.55 9.21 14.56
N PRO A 485 -1.54 9.24 13.63
CA PRO A 485 -2.43 10.38 13.47
C PRO A 485 -3.17 10.77 14.77
N PRO A 486 -3.33 12.07 15.05
CA PRO A 486 -4.05 12.54 16.23
C PRO A 486 -5.56 12.28 16.13
N ASP A 487 -6.17 11.92 17.26
CA ASP A 487 -7.64 11.86 17.40
C ASP A 487 -8.27 13.25 17.38
N LEU A 488 -9.62 13.33 17.34
CA LEU A 488 -10.33 14.60 17.23
C LEU A 488 -9.98 15.56 18.37
N GLU A 489 -9.92 15.05 19.61
CA GLU A 489 -9.56 15.84 20.79
C GLU A 489 -8.16 16.43 20.67
N THR A 490 -7.18 15.62 20.27
CA THR A 490 -5.79 16.08 20.06
C THR A 490 -5.71 17.07 18.90
N ARG A 491 -6.47 16.87 17.81
CA ARG A 491 -6.52 17.81 16.67
C ARG A 491 -7.04 19.19 17.09
N ILE A 492 -8.10 19.23 17.89
CA ILE A 492 -8.63 20.49 18.44
C ILE A 492 -7.57 21.15 19.32
N ALA A 493 -6.94 20.41 20.22
CA ALA A 493 -5.90 20.94 21.10
C ALA A 493 -4.67 21.48 20.33
N ILE A 494 -4.28 20.82 19.22
CA ILE A 494 -3.24 21.32 18.31
C ILE A 494 -3.65 22.68 17.71
N LEU A 495 -4.87 22.80 17.20
CA LEU A 495 -5.38 24.04 16.61
C LEU A 495 -5.48 25.17 17.64
N GLU A 496 -5.98 24.88 18.84
CA GLU A 496 -6.01 25.82 19.96
C GLU A 496 -4.61 26.33 20.31
N ARG A 497 -3.62 25.42 20.32
CA ARG A 497 -2.23 25.78 20.58
C ARG A 497 -1.67 26.68 19.47
N MET A 498 -1.91 26.37 18.20
CA MET A 498 -1.47 27.16 17.05
C MET A 498 -2.06 28.58 17.07
N VAL A 499 -3.35 28.71 17.41
CA VAL A 499 -4.04 30.00 17.52
C VAL A 499 -3.48 30.82 18.68
N LYS A 500 -3.24 30.18 19.83
CA LYS A 500 -2.66 30.82 21.01
C LYS A 500 -1.23 31.31 20.75
N GLU A 501 -0.40 30.53 20.05
CA GLU A 501 0.97 30.92 19.69
C GLU A 501 1.03 32.09 18.70
N LYS A 502 -0.01 32.25 17.88
CA LYS A 502 -0.15 33.38 16.94
C LYS A 502 -0.87 34.59 17.56
N GLU A 503 -1.27 34.51 18.83
CA GLU A 503 -2.07 35.54 19.53
C GLU A 503 -3.37 35.90 18.78
N LEU A 504 -3.99 34.89 18.16
CA LEU A 504 -5.22 35.05 17.38
C LEU A 504 -6.46 34.68 18.22
N GLU A 505 -7.58 35.32 17.93
CA GLU A 505 -8.88 34.95 18.48
C GLU A 505 -9.70 34.23 17.40
N VAL A 506 -9.88 32.91 17.56
CA VAL A 506 -10.68 32.08 16.66
C VAL A 506 -11.75 31.37 17.50
N PRO A 507 -13.05 31.44 17.12
CA PRO A 507 -14.10 30.75 17.86
C PRO A 507 -13.88 29.22 17.90
N SER A 508 -14.14 28.59 19.05
CA SER A 508 -13.95 27.13 19.24
C SER A 508 -14.72 26.30 18.21
N GLU A 509 -15.92 26.74 17.81
CA GLU A 509 -16.73 26.08 16.78
C GLU A 509 -16.02 26.00 15.42
N VAL A 510 -15.21 27.01 15.08
CA VAL A 510 -14.39 27.03 13.85
C VAL A 510 -13.24 26.04 13.97
N LEU A 511 -12.59 25.94 15.14
CA LEU A 511 -11.51 24.98 15.37
C LEU A 511 -12.00 23.54 15.33
N ILE A 512 -13.16 23.26 15.93
CA ILE A 512 -13.83 21.95 15.85
C ILE A 512 -14.14 21.62 14.39
N PHE A 513 -14.71 22.57 13.64
CA PHE A 513 -15.01 22.38 12.22
C PHE A 513 -13.76 22.07 11.39
N ILE A 514 -12.66 22.81 11.60
CA ILE A 514 -11.37 22.52 10.93
C ILE A 514 -10.89 21.10 11.29
N ALA A 515 -10.95 20.70 12.57
CA ALA A 515 -10.53 19.38 13.03
C ALA A 515 -11.41 18.22 12.53
N GLU A 516 -12.66 18.48 12.19
CA GLU A 516 -13.60 17.52 11.60
C GLU A 516 -13.39 17.36 10.09
N VAL A 517 -13.05 18.45 9.39
CA VAL A 517 -12.83 18.47 7.94
C VAL A 517 -11.42 17.98 7.58
N CYS A 518 -10.38 18.54 8.21
CA CYS A 518 -8.99 18.23 7.92
C CYS A 518 -8.51 17.04 8.77
N ARG A 519 -8.71 15.82 8.28
CA ARG A 519 -8.44 14.57 9.03
C ARG A 519 -7.07 13.94 8.74
N SER A 520 -6.40 14.34 7.65
CA SER A 520 -5.32 13.54 7.08
C SER A 520 -3.99 13.72 7.81
N ASN A 521 -3.61 14.97 8.12
CA ASN A 521 -2.37 15.29 8.84
C ASN A 521 -2.39 16.71 9.42
N VAL A 522 -1.42 17.04 10.28
CA VAL A 522 -1.36 18.34 10.98
C VAL A 522 -1.10 19.51 10.04
N ARG A 523 -0.38 19.29 8.93
CA ARG A 523 -0.12 20.34 7.92
C ARG A 523 -1.41 20.77 7.20
N GLU A 524 -2.30 19.83 6.94
CA GLU A 524 -3.62 20.13 6.36
C GLU A 524 -4.45 21.00 7.30
N MET A 525 -4.48 20.66 8.60
CA MET A 525 -5.17 21.48 9.62
C MET A 525 -4.59 22.88 9.71
N GLU A 526 -3.25 23.00 9.74
CA GLU A 526 -2.57 24.29 9.75
C GLU A 526 -2.87 25.10 8.48
N GLY A 527 -2.88 24.44 7.31
CA GLY A 527 -3.23 25.05 6.03
C GLY A 527 -4.68 25.53 5.98
N GLY A 528 -5.62 24.75 6.52
CA GLY A 528 -7.03 25.13 6.66
C GLY A 528 -7.21 26.35 7.55
N LEU A 529 -6.56 26.36 8.73
CA LEU A 529 -6.55 27.52 9.62
C LEU A 529 -5.96 28.76 8.93
N ASN A 530 -4.79 28.64 8.30
CA ASN A 530 -4.15 29.75 7.60
C ASN A 530 -5.01 30.32 6.47
N ARG A 531 -5.75 29.48 5.73
CA ARG A 531 -6.67 29.94 4.67
C ARG A 531 -7.85 30.72 5.23
N ILE A 532 -8.46 30.26 6.32
CA ILE A 532 -9.56 30.99 6.98
C ILE A 532 -9.07 32.35 7.46
N LEU A 533 -7.88 32.39 8.08
CA LEU A 533 -7.27 33.64 8.55
C LEU A 533 -6.97 34.59 7.39
N ALA A 534 -6.40 34.08 6.29
CA ALA A 534 -6.11 34.87 5.10
C ALA A 534 -7.39 35.42 4.46
N PHE A 535 -8.43 34.60 4.31
CA PHE A 535 -9.70 35.02 3.74
C PHE A 535 -10.39 36.08 4.60
N SER A 536 -10.44 35.87 5.92
CA SER A 536 -10.99 36.85 6.88
C SER A 536 -10.24 38.18 6.81
N SER A 537 -8.91 38.14 6.72
CA SER A 537 -8.07 39.34 6.59
C SER A 537 -8.25 40.06 5.26
N LEU A 538 -8.42 39.35 4.15
CA LEU A 538 -8.57 39.94 2.80
C LEU A 538 -9.97 40.50 2.57
N MET A 539 -11.00 39.78 3.03
CA MET A 539 -12.41 40.17 2.87
C MET A 539 -12.89 41.08 4.00
N ASN A 540 -12.05 41.35 5.00
CA ASN A 540 -12.36 42.11 6.21
C ASN A 540 -13.66 41.63 6.88
N SER A 541 -13.82 40.30 6.95
CA SER A 541 -15.00 39.60 7.47
C SER A 541 -14.63 38.90 8.79
N PRO A 542 -15.51 38.85 9.80
CA PRO A 542 -15.21 38.16 11.06
C PRO A 542 -14.97 36.67 10.84
N ILE A 543 -14.07 36.09 11.64
CA ILE A 543 -13.81 34.64 11.62
C ILE A 543 -15.03 33.93 12.24
N GLY A 544 -15.86 33.32 11.39
CA GLY A 544 -17.05 32.59 11.80
C GLY A 544 -17.19 31.25 11.09
N LEU A 545 -18.12 30.42 11.56
CA LEU A 545 -18.36 29.09 11.00
C LEU A 545 -18.87 29.14 9.55
N GLU A 546 -19.60 30.19 9.17
CA GLU A 546 -20.03 30.44 7.78
C GLU A 546 -18.82 30.70 6.87
N THR A 547 -17.90 31.57 7.30
CA THR A 547 -16.64 31.85 6.60
C THR A 547 -15.76 30.61 6.50
N ALA A 548 -15.67 29.82 7.58
CA ALA A 548 -14.92 28.58 7.59
C ALA A 548 -15.51 27.55 6.61
N ARG A 549 -16.83 27.42 6.55
CA ARG A 549 -17.52 26.58 5.55
C ARG A 549 -17.28 27.09 4.13
N GLU A 550 -17.38 28.39 3.89
CA GLU A 550 -17.11 28.97 2.58
C GLU A 550 -15.67 28.66 2.12
N VAL A 551 -14.68 28.84 2.99
CA VAL A 551 -13.26 28.64 2.66
C VAL A 551 -12.88 27.16 2.54
N LEU A 552 -13.35 26.30 3.44
CA LEU A 552 -12.93 24.89 3.50
C LEU A 552 -13.84 23.94 2.72
N THR A 553 -15.09 24.33 2.43
CA THR A 553 -15.99 23.52 1.58
C THR A 553 -15.74 23.79 0.09
N TYR A 554 -15.11 24.91 -0.26
CA TYR A 554 -14.55 25.16 -1.61
C TYR A 554 -13.32 24.29 -1.95
N GLU A 555 -12.97 23.34 -1.07
CA GLU A 555 -11.95 22.30 -1.30
C GLU A 555 -12.50 20.94 -1.74
N ARG A 556 -13.78 20.87 -2.13
CA ARG A 556 -14.01 20.08 -3.35
C ARG A 556 -13.63 21.01 -4.48
N PRO A 557 -12.68 20.66 -5.37
CA PRO A 557 -12.69 21.31 -6.66
C PRO A 557 -14.13 21.19 -7.16
N VAL A 558 -14.79 22.33 -7.35
CA VAL A 558 -15.83 22.37 -8.37
C VAL A 558 -15.17 21.69 -9.56
N PRO A 559 -15.76 20.66 -10.18
CA PRO A 559 -15.34 20.28 -11.49
C PRO A 559 -15.56 21.55 -12.30
N VAL A 560 -14.52 22.37 -12.45
CA VAL A 560 -14.32 23.02 -13.70
C VAL A 560 -14.29 21.83 -14.63
N GLU A 561 -15.30 21.73 -15.47
CA GLU A 561 -15.19 20.98 -16.71
C GLU A 561 -13.97 21.58 -17.42
N ILE A 562 -12.77 21.16 -17.04
CA ILE A 562 -11.66 21.11 -17.96
C ILE A 562 -12.13 20.00 -18.88
N GLU A 563 -12.73 20.42 -19.99
CA GLU A 563 -13.01 19.54 -21.11
C GLU A 563 -11.76 18.66 -21.26
N ARG A 564 -11.90 17.35 -20.99
CA ARG A 564 -10.84 16.40 -21.32
C ARG A 564 -10.39 16.73 -22.73
N PRO A 565 -9.08 16.91 -23.00
CA PRO A 565 -8.63 17.38 -24.30
C PRO A 565 -9.28 16.52 -25.38
N SER A 566 -10.19 17.12 -26.13
CA SER A 566 -10.98 16.39 -27.11
C SER A 566 -10.07 16.11 -28.29
N LEU A 567 -9.59 14.88 -28.42
CA LEU A 567 -8.77 14.52 -29.56
C LEU A 567 -9.59 14.68 -30.83
N THR A 568 -9.08 15.46 -31.77
CA THR A 568 -9.70 15.75 -33.06
C THR A 568 -9.17 14.80 -34.12
N ASP A 569 -10.06 14.40 -35.02
CA ASP A 569 -9.70 13.54 -36.14
C ASP A 569 -8.70 14.25 -37.08
N GLY A 570 -7.67 13.54 -37.56
CA GLY A 570 -6.65 14.08 -38.43
C GLY A 570 -5.55 14.87 -37.73
N VAL A 571 -5.50 14.82 -36.39
CA VAL A 571 -4.49 15.52 -35.56
C VAL A 571 -3.59 14.51 -34.85
N SER A 572 -2.31 14.90 -34.76
CA SER A 572 -1.27 14.15 -34.07
C SER A 572 -0.90 14.86 -32.77
N TYR A 573 -0.84 14.09 -31.68
CA TYR A 573 -0.63 14.58 -30.32
C TYR A 573 0.66 14.04 -29.73
N LEU A 574 1.43 14.93 -29.09
CA LEU A 574 2.58 14.59 -28.27
C LEU A 574 2.17 14.70 -26.80
N ILE A 575 2.20 13.59 -26.08
CA ILE A 575 1.83 13.53 -24.66
C ILE A 575 3.10 13.49 -23.81
N GLU A 576 3.29 14.53 -23.01
CA GLU A 576 4.42 14.63 -22.08
C GLU A 576 4.07 13.95 -20.76
N GLU A 577 4.61 12.75 -20.54
CA GLU A 577 4.32 11.93 -19.37
C GLU A 577 5.48 10.97 -19.05
N ARG A 578 5.70 10.70 -17.76
CA ARG A 578 6.77 9.78 -17.31
C ARG A 578 6.46 8.30 -17.55
N LYS A 579 5.17 7.96 -17.59
CA LYS A 579 4.64 6.62 -17.90
C LYS A 579 3.39 6.84 -18.71
N ALA A 580 3.17 6.03 -19.76
CA ALA A 580 2.11 6.20 -20.76
C ALA A 580 0.64 6.05 -20.28
N ASN A 581 0.34 6.40 -19.03
CA ASN A 581 -1.00 6.26 -18.46
C ASN A 581 -2.01 7.22 -19.10
N ALA A 582 -1.61 8.48 -19.36
CA ALA A 582 -2.45 9.49 -19.98
C ALA A 582 -2.71 9.15 -21.46
N SER A 583 -1.67 8.77 -22.21
CA SER A 583 -1.81 8.28 -23.58
C SER A 583 -2.75 7.08 -23.68
N HIS A 584 -2.62 6.10 -22.77
CA HIS A 584 -3.50 4.94 -22.80
C HIS A 584 -4.95 5.31 -22.46
N ALA A 585 -5.16 6.18 -21.47
CA ALA A 585 -6.51 6.62 -21.08
C ALA A 585 -7.23 7.38 -22.21
N LEU A 586 -6.50 8.24 -22.92
CA LEU A 586 -7.03 8.97 -24.07
C LEU A 586 -7.35 8.05 -25.25
N ALA A 587 -6.48 7.07 -25.53
CA ALA A 587 -6.76 6.04 -26.51
C ALA A 587 -8.01 5.23 -26.13
N ALA A 588 -8.11 4.77 -24.88
CA ALA A 588 -9.26 4.03 -24.36
C ALA A 588 -10.59 4.77 -24.54
N SER A 589 -10.60 6.08 -24.29
CA SER A 589 -11.76 6.93 -24.52
C SER A 589 -12.22 6.84 -25.97
N LYS A 590 -11.29 6.89 -26.93
CA LYS A 590 -11.62 6.78 -28.36
C LYS A 590 -12.05 5.38 -28.78
N LEU A 591 -11.48 4.32 -28.20
CA LEU A 591 -12.01 2.96 -28.42
C LEU A 591 -13.48 2.87 -28.00
N SER A 592 -13.84 3.47 -26.86
CA SER A 592 -15.23 3.48 -26.38
C SER A 592 -16.18 4.27 -27.29
N GLU A 593 -15.66 5.24 -28.06
CA GLU A 593 -16.37 5.98 -29.10
C GLU A 593 -16.47 5.20 -30.44
N GLY A 594 -15.91 3.99 -30.51
CA GLY A 594 -15.97 3.11 -31.68
C GLY A 594 -14.78 3.21 -32.62
N TYR A 595 -13.68 3.84 -32.21
CA TYR A 595 -12.44 3.88 -32.99
C TYR A 595 -11.74 2.52 -32.92
N LYS A 596 -11.16 2.08 -34.04
CA LYS A 596 -10.18 0.99 -34.05
C LYS A 596 -8.85 1.51 -33.54
N ALA A 597 -8.17 0.75 -32.70
CA ALA A 597 -6.90 1.18 -32.13
C ALA A 597 -5.75 0.25 -32.48
N MET A 598 -4.60 0.84 -32.80
CA MET A 598 -3.33 0.17 -32.91
C MET A 598 -2.36 0.76 -31.90
N ALA A 599 -1.77 -0.08 -31.05
CA ALA A 599 -0.83 0.35 -30.02
C ALA A 599 0.54 -0.30 -30.25
N ILE A 600 1.55 0.51 -30.47
CA ILE A 600 2.95 0.11 -30.57
C ILE A 600 3.61 0.52 -29.27
N THR A 601 4.07 -0.44 -28.48
CA THR A 601 4.37 -0.19 -27.07
C THR A 601 5.49 -1.06 -26.52
N ARG A 602 6.24 -0.54 -25.55
CA ARG A 602 7.19 -1.31 -24.74
C ARG A 602 6.53 -2.03 -23.56
N SER A 603 5.36 -1.56 -23.16
CA SER A 603 4.55 -2.19 -22.12
C SER A 603 4.08 -3.58 -22.57
N HIS A 604 4.04 -4.53 -21.65
CA HIS A 604 3.63 -5.90 -21.98
C HIS A 604 2.16 -5.90 -22.49
N PRO A 605 1.84 -6.54 -23.64
CA PRO A 605 0.49 -6.47 -24.24
C PRO A 605 -0.65 -6.86 -23.31
N ARG A 606 -0.43 -7.87 -22.46
CA ARG A 606 -1.38 -8.28 -21.42
C ARG A 606 -1.76 -7.14 -20.45
N TYR A 607 -0.79 -6.32 -20.05
CA TYR A 607 -1.02 -5.18 -19.16
C TYR A 607 -1.94 -4.14 -19.80
N LEU A 608 -1.73 -3.84 -21.08
CA LEU A 608 -2.54 -2.89 -21.84
C LEU A 608 -3.99 -3.37 -22.02
N ARG A 609 -4.19 -4.64 -22.37
CA ARG A 609 -5.53 -5.23 -22.53
C ARG A 609 -6.31 -5.30 -21.22
N GLU A 610 -5.66 -5.60 -20.10
CA GLU A 610 -6.33 -5.82 -18.82
C GLU A 610 -6.63 -4.52 -18.04
N ARG A 611 -5.88 -3.43 -18.30
CA ARG A 611 -5.90 -2.24 -17.43
C ARG A 611 -6.16 -0.92 -18.14
N CYS A 612 -5.97 -0.84 -19.44
CA CYS A 612 -5.89 0.46 -20.10
C CYS A 612 -6.68 0.58 -21.41
N LEU A 613 -6.82 -0.46 -22.23
CA LEU A 613 -7.54 -0.41 -23.50
C LEU A 613 -8.63 -1.49 -23.53
N ASP A 614 -9.87 -1.09 -23.23
CA ASP A 614 -11.04 -1.97 -23.39
C ASP A 614 -11.42 -2.07 -24.88
N GLY A 615 -11.39 -3.29 -25.45
CA GLY A 615 -11.68 -3.58 -26.86
C GLY A 615 -10.78 -4.69 -27.44
N GLU A 616 -10.76 -4.84 -28.78
CA GLU A 616 -9.77 -5.67 -29.51
C GLU A 616 -8.73 -4.78 -30.25
N PRO A 617 -7.88 -4.00 -29.55
CA PRO A 617 -6.84 -3.22 -30.22
C PRO A 617 -5.76 -4.11 -30.83
N ARG A 618 -5.20 -3.69 -31.97
CA ARG A 618 -4.02 -4.30 -32.57
C ARG A 618 -2.78 -3.86 -31.78
N ILE A 619 -2.38 -4.66 -30.80
CA ILE A 619 -1.20 -4.38 -29.98
C ILE A 619 0.04 -5.03 -30.62
N LEU A 620 1.07 -4.23 -30.83
CA LEU A 620 2.39 -4.63 -31.30
C LEU A 620 3.42 -4.34 -30.19
N TRP A 621 3.96 -5.40 -29.61
CA TRP A 621 4.97 -5.28 -28.57
C TRP A 621 6.33 -4.97 -29.18
N LEU A 622 6.88 -3.80 -28.88
CA LEU A 622 8.14 -3.32 -29.42
C LEU A 622 9.32 -4.03 -28.73
N THR A 623 9.89 -5.04 -29.37
CA THR A 623 10.98 -5.86 -28.80
C THR A 623 11.76 -6.57 -29.90
N ASP A 624 13.05 -6.80 -29.66
CA ASP A 624 13.93 -7.59 -30.54
C ASP A 624 13.74 -9.11 -30.38
N HIS A 625 12.93 -9.54 -29.40
CA HIS A 625 12.65 -10.94 -29.13
C HIS A 625 11.34 -11.40 -29.76
N GLU A 626 11.39 -12.47 -30.55
CA GLU A 626 10.18 -13.10 -31.10
C GLU A 626 9.42 -13.87 -30.00
N SER A 627 8.16 -13.51 -29.78
CA SER A 627 7.24 -14.25 -28.90
C SER A 627 6.35 -15.18 -29.72
N LYS A 628 6.07 -16.37 -29.21
CA LYS A 628 5.08 -17.30 -29.79
C LYS A 628 3.64 -16.99 -29.36
N GLN A 629 3.46 -16.15 -28.34
CA GLN A 629 2.18 -15.90 -27.69
C GLN A 629 1.65 -14.48 -27.92
N GLU A 630 2.51 -13.54 -28.29
CA GLU A 630 2.18 -12.13 -28.44
C GLU A 630 2.76 -11.58 -29.74
N ASN A 631 2.06 -10.63 -30.36
CA ASN A 631 2.52 -9.98 -31.59
C ASN A 631 3.68 -9.03 -31.27
N THR A 632 4.89 -9.38 -31.68
CA THR A 632 6.10 -8.59 -31.46
C THR A 632 6.55 -7.88 -32.73
N ILE A 633 7.10 -6.67 -32.59
CA ILE A 633 7.72 -5.91 -33.66
C ILE A 633 9.13 -5.45 -33.24
N PRO A 634 10.17 -5.70 -34.05
CA PRO A 634 11.48 -5.10 -33.80
C PRO A 634 11.43 -3.58 -33.98
N PRO A 635 12.35 -2.80 -33.37
CA PRO A 635 12.45 -1.35 -33.51
C PRO A 635 12.99 -0.92 -34.90
N SER A 636 12.38 -1.42 -35.97
CA SER A 636 12.62 -1.00 -37.36
C SER A 636 11.53 -0.02 -37.78
N LEU A 637 11.92 1.22 -38.05
CA LEU A 637 11.02 2.29 -38.48
C LEU A 637 10.31 1.93 -39.80
N GLU A 638 11.00 1.24 -40.71
CA GLU A 638 10.45 0.79 -41.99
C GLU A 638 9.34 -0.24 -41.78
N ARG A 639 9.57 -1.22 -40.90
CA ARG A 639 8.59 -2.27 -40.60
C ARG A 639 7.39 -1.72 -39.85
N ILE A 640 7.63 -0.81 -38.91
CA ILE A 640 6.57 -0.12 -38.16
C ILE A 640 5.71 0.70 -39.13
N MET A 641 6.32 1.47 -40.03
CA MET A 641 5.61 2.26 -41.04
C MET A 641 4.73 1.37 -41.93
N LEU A 642 5.23 0.22 -42.35
CA LEU A 642 4.49 -0.72 -43.20
C LEU A 642 3.22 -1.24 -42.49
N LEU A 643 3.29 -1.54 -41.20
CA LEU A 643 2.12 -1.98 -40.42
C LEU A 643 1.14 -0.83 -40.12
N ILE A 644 1.67 0.38 -39.93
CA ILE A 644 0.84 1.59 -39.83
C ILE A 644 0.07 1.78 -41.14
N ASP A 645 0.72 1.63 -42.28
CA ASP A 645 0.09 1.74 -43.60
C ASP A 645 -1.01 0.68 -43.80
N GLU A 646 -0.73 -0.58 -43.48
CA GLU A 646 -1.73 -1.65 -43.50
C GLU A 646 -2.95 -1.32 -42.61
N PHE A 647 -2.72 -0.74 -41.43
CA PHE A 647 -3.79 -0.37 -40.52
C PHE A 647 -4.57 0.86 -41.02
N MET A 648 -3.89 1.81 -41.66
CA MET A 648 -4.49 2.99 -42.28
C MET A 648 -5.33 2.64 -43.52
N GLU A 649 -5.09 1.51 -44.19
CA GLU A 649 -5.96 1.06 -45.30
C GLU A 649 -7.30 0.47 -44.83
N GLU A 650 -7.46 0.16 -43.54
CA GLU A 650 -8.72 -0.41 -43.04
C GLU A 650 -9.88 0.60 -43.05
N ASP A 651 -11.12 0.13 -43.16
CA ASP A 651 -12.29 1.00 -43.00
C ASP A 651 -12.56 1.34 -41.53
N GLY A 652 -12.97 2.58 -41.26
CA GLY A 652 -13.41 3.09 -39.95
C GLY A 652 -12.54 4.21 -39.39
N ARG A 653 -12.97 4.79 -38.26
CA ARG A 653 -12.17 5.77 -37.52
C ARG A 653 -11.08 5.05 -36.74
N LYS A 654 -9.87 5.61 -36.71
CA LYS A 654 -8.69 4.93 -36.19
C LYS A 654 -7.93 5.81 -35.23
N ILE A 655 -7.27 5.16 -34.28
CA ILE A 655 -6.31 5.78 -33.39
C ILE A 655 -5.04 4.94 -33.34
N ILE A 656 -3.90 5.58 -33.50
CA ILE A 656 -2.58 4.95 -33.45
C ILE A 656 -1.87 5.53 -32.24
N LEU A 657 -1.38 4.64 -31.38
CA LEU A 657 -0.61 4.98 -30.20
C LEU A 657 0.81 4.44 -30.38
N LEU A 658 1.80 5.33 -30.25
CA LEU A 658 3.21 5.00 -30.14
C LEU A 658 3.69 5.33 -28.74
N ASP A 659 3.82 4.30 -27.92
CA ASP A 659 4.29 4.38 -26.54
C ASP A 659 5.82 4.26 -26.48
N ASP A 660 6.44 5.21 -25.80
CA ASP A 660 7.88 5.28 -25.51
C ASP A 660 8.74 5.41 -26.77
N VAL A 661 8.64 6.58 -27.40
CA VAL A 661 9.48 6.93 -28.56
C VAL A 661 10.98 6.84 -28.26
N GLN A 662 11.40 6.92 -26.98
CA GLN A 662 12.80 6.83 -26.58
C GLN A 662 13.41 5.48 -26.97
N TYR A 663 12.64 4.40 -26.88
CA TYR A 663 13.13 3.09 -27.28
C TYR A 663 13.45 3.03 -28.78
N LEU A 664 12.70 3.74 -29.62
CA LEU A 664 13.05 3.86 -31.04
C LEU A 664 14.32 4.70 -31.22
N MET A 665 14.46 5.79 -30.45
CA MET A 665 15.64 6.66 -30.49
C MET A 665 16.90 5.96 -30.01
N SER A 666 16.83 5.06 -29.02
CA SER A 666 17.99 4.31 -28.53
C SER A 666 18.49 3.27 -29.53
N ASN A 667 17.62 2.83 -30.45
CA ASN A 667 17.93 1.79 -31.44
C ASN A 667 18.14 2.36 -32.86
N THR A 668 17.85 3.64 -33.08
CA THR A 668 17.99 4.33 -34.38
C THR A 668 18.60 5.73 -34.17
N SER A 669 18.54 6.64 -35.15
CA SER A 669 18.94 8.03 -34.96
C SER A 669 17.75 8.92 -34.66
N PHE A 670 17.93 9.95 -33.83
CA PHE A 670 16.90 10.96 -33.55
C PHE A 670 16.31 11.54 -34.85
N GLU A 671 17.15 11.92 -35.81
CA GLU A 671 16.71 12.40 -37.12
C GLU A 671 15.85 11.36 -37.88
N GLY A 672 16.19 10.07 -37.77
CA GLY A 672 15.42 8.99 -38.36
C GLY A 672 14.02 8.89 -37.76
N VAL A 673 13.92 8.95 -36.43
CA VAL A 673 12.65 8.93 -35.70
C VAL A 673 11.81 10.16 -36.03
N VAL A 674 12.40 11.36 -36.11
CA VAL A 674 11.68 12.58 -36.51
C VAL A 674 11.14 12.48 -37.93
N ARG A 675 11.93 11.97 -38.89
CA ARG A 675 11.45 11.74 -40.26
C ARG A 675 10.33 10.71 -40.32
N PHE A 676 10.43 9.67 -39.50
CA PHE A 676 9.39 8.66 -39.36
C PHE A 676 8.10 9.28 -38.80
N ILE A 677 8.17 10.01 -37.68
CA ILE A 677 7.03 10.70 -37.08
C ILE A 677 6.41 11.66 -38.09
N ARG A 678 7.20 12.50 -38.78
CA ARG A 678 6.71 13.39 -39.84
C ARG A 678 5.94 12.64 -40.92
N SER A 679 6.47 11.52 -41.40
CA SER A 679 5.80 10.71 -42.42
C SER A 679 4.47 10.12 -41.92
N VAL A 680 4.37 9.77 -40.62
CA VAL A 680 3.10 9.33 -40.02
C VAL A 680 2.15 10.52 -39.86
N VAL A 681 2.61 11.65 -39.35
CA VAL A 681 1.82 12.89 -39.16
C VAL A 681 1.23 13.37 -40.50
N ASP A 682 2.02 13.38 -41.58
CA ASP A 682 1.57 13.76 -42.92
C ASP A 682 0.42 12.86 -43.38
N LYS A 683 0.53 11.54 -43.17
CA LYS A 683 -0.52 10.56 -43.52
C LYS A 683 -1.76 10.69 -42.63
N VAL A 684 -1.55 10.91 -41.34
CA VAL A 684 -2.63 11.13 -40.36
C VAL A 684 -3.42 12.37 -40.74
N HIS A 685 -2.78 13.41 -41.27
CA HIS A 685 -3.46 14.62 -41.73
C HIS A 685 -4.33 14.39 -42.98
N GLU A 686 -3.98 13.41 -43.82
CA GLU A 686 -4.75 13.03 -45.01
C GLU A 686 -5.93 12.09 -44.70
N ASP A 687 -5.92 11.42 -43.54
CA ASP A 687 -6.95 10.46 -43.08
C ASP A 687 -7.69 10.97 -41.82
N VAL A 688 -8.82 10.35 -41.47
CA VAL A 688 -9.60 10.67 -40.25
C VAL A 688 -9.01 9.93 -39.03
N THR A 689 -7.69 9.76 -39.02
CA THR A 689 -6.96 9.00 -38.00
C THR A 689 -6.44 9.94 -36.92
N ILE A 690 -6.32 9.46 -35.69
CA ILE A 690 -5.67 10.17 -34.58
C ILE A 690 -4.34 9.50 -34.29
N PHE A 691 -3.27 10.26 -34.10
CA PHE A 691 -1.97 9.71 -33.73
C PHE A 691 -1.50 10.27 -32.39
N ILE A 692 -1.05 9.40 -31.50
CA ILE A 692 -0.57 9.77 -30.17
C ILE A 692 0.85 9.23 -30.00
N VAL A 693 1.76 10.09 -29.54
CA VAL A 693 3.12 9.73 -29.16
C VAL A 693 3.34 10.09 -27.69
N SER A 694 3.75 9.13 -26.87
CA SER A 694 4.14 9.41 -25.48
C SER A 694 5.64 9.68 -25.38
N VAL A 695 6.02 10.66 -24.54
CA VAL A 695 7.42 11.00 -24.29
C VAL A 695 7.65 11.46 -22.85
N ASP A 696 8.70 10.95 -22.21
CA ASP A 696 9.16 11.51 -20.93
C ASP A 696 9.89 12.84 -21.19
N PRO A 697 9.40 13.98 -20.69
CA PRO A 697 10.01 15.29 -20.90
C PRO A 697 11.43 15.41 -20.33
N GLU A 698 11.83 14.55 -19.38
CA GLU A 698 13.17 14.55 -18.76
C GLU A 698 14.18 13.70 -19.53
N SER A 699 13.71 12.85 -20.46
CA SER A 699 14.54 11.92 -21.23
C SER A 699 15.15 12.50 -22.51
N LEU A 700 14.65 13.66 -22.95
CA LEU A 700 15.03 14.30 -24.21
C LEU A 700 15.77 15.61 -23.94
N ASP A 701 16.79 15.86 -24.75
CA ASP A 701 17.43 17.17 -24.77
C ASP A 701 16.40 18.24 -25.19
N PRO A 702 16.43 19.46 -24.58
CA PRO A 702 15.43 20.49 -24.85
C PRO A 702 15.32 20.89 -26.34
N GLN A 703 16.39 20.72 -27.11
CA GLN A 703 16.39 20.98 -28.55
C GLN A 703 15.58 19.92 -29.32
N ASP A 704 15.81 18.64 -29.00
CA ASP A 704 15.14 17.50 -29.62
C ASP A 704 13.65 17.48 -29.28
N ARG A 705 13.32 17.78 -28.02
CA ARG A 705 11.94 17.98 -27.58
C ARG A 705 11.24 19.07 -28.37
N SER A 706 11.87 20.24 -28.54
CA SER A 706 11.28 21.35 -29.30
C SER A 706 11.07 21.01 -30.78
N VAL A 707 11.85 20.10 -31.36
CA VAL A 707 11.61 19.61 -32.73
C VAL A 707 10.31 18.80 -32.77
N LEU A 708 10.08 17.89 -31.82
CA LEU A 708 8.86 17.07 -31.77
C LEU A 708 7.61 17.92 -31.46
N GLU A 709 7.71 18.89 -30.54
CA GLU A 709 6.64 19.82 -30.19
C GLU A 709 6.19 20.70 -31.39
N ARG A 710 7.04 20.88 -32.40
CA ARG A 710 6.67 21.64 -33.62
C ARG A 710 5.88 20.81 -34.63
N GLU A 711 5.96 19.49 -34.55
CA GLU A 711 5.29 18.59 -35.49
C GLU A 711 3.89 18.15 -34.99
N MET A 712 3.60 18.30 -33.69
CA MET A 712 2.42 17.72 -33.04
C MET A 712 1.81 18.66 -32.00
N GLU A 713 0.53 18.50 -31.70
CA GLU A 713 -0.14 19.22 -30.60
C GLU A 713 0.28 18.65 -29.24
N VAL A 714 0.75 19.50 -28.35
CA VAL A 714 1.31 19.08 -27.05
C VAL A 714 0.20 19.01 -26.00
N ILE A 715 0.08 17.86 -25.33
CA ILE A 715 -0.78 17.65 -24.16
C ILE A 715 0.11 17.24 -22.99
N ARG A 716 -0.03 17.90 -21.84
CA ARG A 716 0.75 17.54 -20.64
C ARG A 716 -0.02 16.57 -19.78
N GLU A 717 0.68 15.70 -19.05
CA GLU A 717 0.06 14.73 -18.12
C GLU A 717 -0.90 15.38 -17.11
N ALA A 718 -0.63 16.62 -16.70
CA ALA A 718 -1.50 17.40 -15.81
C ALA A 718 -2.84 17.78 -16.45
N ASP A 719 -2.91 17.89 -17.78
CA ASP A 719 -4.12 18.27 -18.53
C ASP A 719 -5.06 17.07 -18.77
N VAL A 720 -4.57 15.85 -18.51
CA VAL A 720 -5.33 14.59 -18.68
C VAL A 720 -5.80 14.01 -17.34
N ARG A 721 -5.11 14.33 -16.23
CA ARG A 721 -5.46 13.84 -14.90
C ARG A 721 -6.58 14.69 -14.27
N ALA A 722 -7.81 14.20 -14.37
CA ALA A 722 -8.96 14.60 -13.56
C ALA A 722 -9.67 13.36 -13.00
#